data_AF-A0A7Z2KUP1-F1
#
_entry.id   AF-A0A7Z2KUP1-F1
#
_cell.length_a   1.000
_cell.length_b   1.000
_cell.length_c   1.000
_cell.angle_alpha   90.00
_cell.angle_beta   90.00
_cell.angle_gamma   90.00
#
_symmetry.space_group_name_H-M   'P 1'
#
loop_
_entity.id
_entity.type
_entity.pdbx_description
1 polymer ?
#
loop_
_entity_poly.entity_id
_entity_poly.type
_entity_poly.pdbx_seq_one_letter_code
_entity_poly.pdbx_strand_id
1 'polypeptide(L)'
;MVVSGKVKNKIFWSSAVALSEWKHKAEADGIERELVLAHLENALIKYTENQKINWYAHELELQAGSSLYEIYNPGRLLLDELLNTGPVRGALAREEAREHDGLLRVTSEGKMEVRAVRGWVDLVAARHFEHSVPTRSALKLIADIAGVAGGYIWPDNDITLDQWFRFHDISLPENTLKVRELIALFKFDPQAYEPGSYWEHFETDNKELIALSEEQFSAIRNATAKLMPRKKLLTALHNVTGRAAVTHESAAQRISEFVNYPVALILAGDYLKELGWFGVNTGQKVSDDILRQLLMTAILLDLDPSIGHGVRRNCVAGIDLYAPKNVDRHPSQMLEEVTASLRTRKWVDVGLEPLAAHLLLARNAPEFLVREIPSSITLGSIGWINLCRAVMLIETVKNGATRVMSYAQIMAYGELEPVSDEQKHKRDLALIDPIVDWALINQIVTIAELEQTEEACTRRAIDAFDQHSEQFAQIAKAFSTPLPDRAEIARAALKIAAPGCDTLDEKALSEKGGQQVMSMVDLHQSGDLVTGQWDRRTVRLVTNGVPKPAINYNPSGVSLYTRYPNLLKLGSCDVEMDRQLAVHFNELKSAMLSTVKLALAQMPEADLQVFMNADIHFFTVRESAVYSKSRRLSGPLKIDLDQETRQSRDAATGRFGIVMYATYENAVTCYELFTSRAESRKNDALAAFIKRERKLQQRSRMSASGDATFPLSITATQSLPLDVKRYTHASAEDSSITSSMAILDYFGRLKEPETTSTPKQGFYQKFNDPDIARIAEFLVENRPYLNKRELREIVRLPTPLELSKEEGERLLTYFIDLLVPFKKCIEDIASGEHDKMVDGFYGCLMDGIGLVGTVAGASSKVLSISAKAISTTSKAARFTKLAFTSAVSLFNPLDGVPSGIQAGGKLVHKGLLRFNKNSHELVAKANSQLHRLSGRRQSYDLISASDNVHLGLGNWKPHGTTGNVVAVLAARSGNKWYALNRRGNLWGNPLKGFTYQAPLQLPYSPKTLPVSYTRNFIEKSLPRAREKIDNAIDVISRHEFKRDGDLLMKALFGNTSQVATDRLVNYLRLIRFDFAGFSMSNTILDAFKNNESIASFDVNSYKRWKNASSSDAKDIAFVEIHTRNLNKHFVNLGFNHDVVADDLIHELFHGSAQTVDVGYATDTEYTSTTGQRLDVAPLLNLASGSLALAGAVSSYSFHEVSEAFENADTLALATSLLSQRATDKDTFDRNMTIIRSALDASGGKAIVQPVVITLNKPR
;
A
#
# COMPACT_ATOMS: atom_id res chain seq x y z
N MET A 1 33.58 -27.79 -32.62
CA MET A 1 33.36 -26.32 -32.52
C MET A 1 31.87 -26.09 -32.53
N VAL A 2 31.27 -25.90 -31.35
CA VAL A 2 29.85 -25.54 -31.21
C VAL A 2 29.80 -24.01 -31.26
N VAL A 3 29.42 -23.45 -32.40
CA VAL A 3 29.17 -22.01 -32.51
C VAL A 3 27.86 -21.74 -31.78
N SER A 4 27.97 -21.19 -30.58
CA SER A 4 26.88 -20.53 -29.85
C SER A 4 26.48 -19.26 -30.62
N GLY A 5 25.75 -19.42 -31.72
CA GLY A 5 25.08 -18.32 -32.41
C GLY A 5 23.84 -17.94 -31.60
N LYS A 6 23.94 -16.90 -30.76
CA LYS A 6 22.73 -16.21 -30.30
C LYS A 6 22.10 -15.59 -31.55
N VAL A 7 20.95 -16.11 -31.95
CA VAL A 7 20.07 -15.50 -32.96
C VAL A 7 19.75 -14.09 -32.45
N LYS A 8 20.11 -13.07 -33.23
CA LYS A 8 19.62 -11.71 -33.01
C LYS A 8 18.20 -11.68 -33.54
N ASN A 9 17.25 -11.19 -32.75
CA ASN A 9 15.84 -11.09 -33.13
C ASN A 9 15.55 -9.67 -33.65
N LYS A 10 14.57 -9.55 -34.55
CA LYS A 10 14.03 -8.28 -35.07
C LYS A 10 13.70 -7.29 -33.96
N ILE A 11 14.36 -6.13 -33.97
CA ILE A 11 14.06 -4.98 -33.10
C ILE A 11 13.09 -4.08 -33.85
N PHE A 12 11.94 -3.81 -33.25
CA PHE A 12 10.85 -3.17 -33.98
C PHE A 12 10.88 -1.63 -33.95
N TRP A 13 11.38 -1.02 -32.87
CA TRP A 13 11.46 0.45 -32.73
C TRP A 13 12.87 0.94 -32.44
N SER A 14 13.16 2.17 -32.87
CA SER A 14 14.29 2.89 -32.30
C SER A 14 13.99 3.30 -30.85
N SER A 15 15.02 3.42 -30.02
CA SER A 15 14.86 3.86 -28.62
C SER A 15 14.21 5.25 -28.49
N ALA A 16 14.34 6.10 -29.52
CA ALA A 16 13.69 7.41 -29.57
C ALA A 16 12.17 7.30 -29.74
N VAL A 17 11.71 6.38 -30.59
CA VAL A 17 10.28 6.13 -30.84
C VAL A 17 9.62 5.51 -29.60
N ALA A 18 10.27 4.52 -28.97
CA ALA A 18 9.79 3.93 -27.72
C ALA A 18 9.64 4.94 -26.58
N LEU A 19 10.59 5.87 -26.46
CA LEU A 19 10.58 6.93 -25.47
C LEU A 19 9.47 7.96 -25.71
N SER A 20 9.26 8.35 -26.97
CA SER A 20 8.20 9.31 -27.34
C SER A 20 6.81 8.77 -27.01
N GLU A 21 6.56 7.50 -27.28
CA GLU A 21 5.29 6.87 -26.96
C GLU A 21 5.07 6.80 -25.44
N TRP A 22 6.09 6.39 -24.69
CA TRP A 22 5.99 6.32 -23.23
C TRP A 22 5.65 7.68 -22.60
N LYS A 23 6.24 8.78 -23.12
CA LYS A 23 5.90 10.16 -22.69
C LYS A 23 4.43 10.48 -22.96
N HIS A 24 3.97 10.22 -24.18
CA HIS A 24 2.59 10.48 -24.57
C HIS A 24 1.60 9.74 -23.66
N LYS A 25 1.90 8.47 -23.37
CA LYS A 25 1.10 7.63 -22.46
C LYS A 25 1.11 8.15 -21.02
N ALA A 26 2.26 8.52 -20.50
CA ALA A 26 2.39 9.05 -19.13
C ALA A 26 1.63 10.39 -18.97
N GLU A 27 1.63 11.23 -20.00
CA GLU A 27 0.85 12.47 -20.03
C GLU A 27 -0.66 12.19 -20.03
N ALA A 28 -1.14 11.26 -20.88
CA ALA A 28 -2.54 10.85 -20.91
C ALA A 28 -3.02 10.22 -19.59
N ASP A 29 -2.22 9.33 -18.98
CA ASP A 29 -2.49 8.77 -17.65
C ASP A 29 -2.55 9.89 -16.58
N GLY A 30 -1.72 10.92 -16.71
CA GLY A 30 -1.72 12.09 -15.84
C GLY A 30 -3.01 12.90 -15.92
N ILE A 31 -3.58 13.08 -17.11
CA ILE A 31 -4.86 13.78 -17.32
C ILE A 31 -6.00 12.99 -16.69
N GLU A 32 -6.10 11.68 -16.93
CA GLU A 32 -7.13 10.83 -16.30
C GLU A 32 -7.07 10.90 -14.77
N ARG A 33 -5.86 10.90 -14.21
CA ARG A 33 -5.63 11.01 -12.77
C ARG A 33 -6.19 12.31 -12.19
N GLU A 34 -5.99 13.45 -12.86
CA GLU A 34 -6.55 14.74 -12.41
C GLU A 34 -8.09 14.75 -12.47
N LEU A 35 -8.67 14.13 -13.50
CA LEU A 35 -10.12 13.98 -13.61
C LEU A 35 -10.67 13.11 -12.46
N VAL A 36 -10.04 11.98 -12.16
CA VAL A 36 -10.40 11.12 -11.02
C VAL A 36 -10.29 11.88 -9.70
N LEU A 37 -9.25 12.69 -9.52
CA LEU A 37 -9.09 13.53 -8.34
C LEU A 37 -10.25 14.52 -8.17
N ALA A 38 -10.69 15.16 -9.26
CA ALA A 38 -11.86 16.04 -9.24
C ALA A 38 -13.15 15.30 -8.87
N HIS A 39 -13.35 14.07 -9.35
CA HIS A 39 -14.49 13.24 -8.95
C HIS A 39 -14.45 12.86 -7.47
N LEU A 40 -13.28 12.52 -6.93
CA LEU A 40 -13.08 12.22 -5.52
C LEU A 40 -13.41 13.44 -4.64
N GLU A 41 -12.96 14.64 -5.04
CA GLU A 41 -13.27 15.88 -4.33
C GLU A 41 -14.76 16.21 -4.35
N ASN A 42 -15.42 16.04 -5.49
CA ASN A 42 -16.86 16.22 -5.61
C ASN A 42 -17.65 15.22 -4.72
N ALA A 43 -17.17 13.98 -4.60
CA ALA A 43 -17.79 12.99 -3.73
C ALA A 43 -17.78 13.41 -2.24
N LEU A 44 -16.77 14.18 -1.78
CA LEU A 44 -16.75 14.72 -0.42
C LEU A 44 -17.84 15.77 -0.16
N ILE A 45 -18.34 16.41 -1.21
CA ILE A 45 -19.43 17.41 -1.13
C ILE A 45 -20.79 16.72 -1.24
N LYS A 46 -20.90 15.69 -2.10
CA LYS A 46 -22.16 15.04 -2.45
C LYS A 46 -22.65 14.00 -1.42
N TYR A 47 -21.74 13.34 -0.71
CA TYR A 47 -22.07 12.22 0.18
C TYR A 47 -21.83 12.58 1.66
N THR A 48 -22.63 12.02 2.57
CA THR A 48 -22.43 12.16 4.03
C THR A 48 -21.43 11.12 4.56
N GLU A 49 -20.90 11.33 5.77
CA GLU A 49 -19.66 10.67 6.25
C GLU A 49 -19.70 9.13 6.25
N ASN A 50 -20.88 8.54 6.45
CA ASN A 50 -21.09 7.09 6.53
C ASN A 50 -21.89 6.53 5.34
N GLN A 51 -22.23 7.34 4.34
CA GLN A 51 -22.98 6.88 3.18
C GLN A 51 -22.08 6.06 2.25
N LYS A 52 -22.55 4.88 1.85
CA LYS A 52 -21.86 4.07 0.84
C LYS A 52 -21.88 4.78 -0.50
N ILE A 53 -20.70 5.03 -1.08
CA ILE A 53 -20.57 5.72 -2.36
C ILE A 53 -20.76 4.73 -3.51
N ASN A 54 -21.62 5.08 -4.46
CA ASN A 54 -21.82 4.31 -5.69
C ASN A 54 -20.91 4.85 -6.80
N TRP A 55 -19.68 4.35 -6.90
CA TRP A 55 -18.70 4.75 -7.92
C TRP A 55 -19.12 4.42 -9.35
N TYR A 56 -20.01 3.43 -9.52
CA TYR A 56 -20.58 3.09 -10.81
C TYR A 56 -21.41 4.23 -11.42
N ALA A 57 -21.95 5.14 -10.61
CA ALA A 57 -22.74 6.28 -11.09
C ALA A 57 -21.89 7.52 -11.43
N HIS A 58 -20.56 7.39 -11.47
CA HIS A 58 -19.66 8.47 -11.85
C HIS A 58 -18.88 8.03 -13.08
N GLU A 59 -18.98 8.80 -14.14
CA GLU A 59 -18.41 8.51 -15.45
C GLU A 59 -17.18 9.38 -15.72
N LEU A 60 -16.24 8.84 -16.49
CA LEU A 60 -14.98 9.44 -16.89
C LEU A 60 -14.72 9.09 -18.37
N GLU A 61 -14.50 10.12 -19.19
CA GLU A 61 -14.06 9.93 -20.58
C GLU A 61 -12.59 9.52 -20.62
N LEU A 62 -12.30 8.35 -21.21
CA LEU A 62 -10.93 7.85 -21.37
C LEU A 62 -10.08 8.76 -22.28
N GLN A 63 -8.85 9.01 -21.84
CA GLN A 63 -7.91 9.82 -22.62
C GLN A 63 -7.21 8.95 -23.66
N ALA A 64 -7.26 9.38 -24.92
CA ALA A 64 -6.57 8.68 -26.00
C ALA A 64 -5.06 8.58 -25.69
N GLY A 65 -4.52 7.36 -25.78
CA GLY A 65 -3.12 7.06 -25.46
C GLY A 65 -2.86 6.70 -23.99
N SER A 66 -3.87 6.76 -23.10
CA SER A 66 -3.70 6.30 -21.72
C SER A 66 -3.52 4.77 -21.64
N SER A 67 -2.97 4.32 -20.52
CA SER A 67 -2.80 2.89 -20.20
C SER A 67 -4.10 2.10 -20.28
N LEU A 68 -5.21 2.67 -19.80
CA LEU A 68 -6.51 2.02 -19.86
C LEU A 68 -7.07 2.08 -21.28
N TYR A 69 -6.99 3.23 -21.95
CA TYR A 69 -7.44 3.39 -23.32
C TYR A 69 -6.82 2.38 -24.28
N GLU A 70 -5.51 2.14 -24.21
CA GLU A 70 -4.82 1.17 -25.07
C GLU A 70 -5.34 -0.27 -24.92
N ILE A 71 -5.81 -0.65 -23.73
CA ILE A 71 -6.40 -1.97 -23.45
C ILE A 71 -7.89 -1.99 -23.82
N TYR A 72 -8.59 -0.89 -23.54
CA TYR A 72 -10.04 -0.78 -23.67
C TYR A 72 -10.49 -0.61 -25.12
N ASN A 73 -9.85 0.30 -25.87
CA ASN A 73 -10.26 0.68 -27.22
C ASN A 73 -10.32 -0.50 -28.21
N PRO A 74 -9.41 -1.49 -28.20
CA PRO A 74 -9.56 -2.71 -29.00
C PRO A 74 -10.87 -3.46 -28.73
N GLY A 75 -11.27 -3.57 -27.46
CA GLY A 75 -12.54 -4.19 -27.08
C GLY A 75 -13.74 -3.37 -27.57
N ARG A 76 -13.67 -2.04 -27.43
CA ARG A 76 -14.70 -1.10 -27.90
C ARG A 76 -14.94 -1.21 -29.41
N LEU A 77 -13.86 -1.26 -30.20
CA LEU A 77 -13.94 -1.42 -31.67
C LEU A 77 -14.55 -2.77 -32.07
N LEU A 78 -14.17 -3.86 -31.39
CA LEU A 78 -14.77 -5.18 -31.60
C LEU A 78 -16.26 -5.20 -31.23
N LEU A 79 -16.64 -4.49 -30.17
CA LEU A 79 -18.03 -4.35 -29.76
C LEU A 79 -18.82 -3.56 -30.80
N ASP A 80 -18.29 -2.45 -31.32
CA ASP A 80 -18.93 -1.67 -32.38
C ASP A 80 -19.14 -2.50 -33.67
N GLU A 81 -18.14 -3.29 -34.09
CA GLU A 81 -18.29 -4.25 -35.19
C GLU A 81 -19.42 -5.25 -34.90
N LEU A 82 -19.45 -5.78 -33.68
CA LEU A 82 -20.42 -6.78 -33.25
C LEU A 82 -21.86 -6.23 -33.20
N LEU A 83 -22.05 -4.98 -32.76
CA LEU A 83 -23.34 -4.28 -32.72
C LEU A 83 -23.93 -4.09 -34.11
N ASN A 84 -23.10 -4.04 -35.14
CA ASN A 84 -23.52 -3.93 -36.52
C ASN A 84 -23.94 -5.26 -37.15
N THR A 85 -23.80 -6.40 -36.46
CA THR A 85 -24.18 -7.71 -36.96
C THR A 85 -25.68 -7.98 -36.86
N GLY A 86 -26.24 -8.71 -37.85
CA GLY A 86 -27.65 -9.09 -37.89
C GLY A 86 -28.19 -9.79 -36.64
N PRO A 87 -27.48 -10.80 -36.06
CA PRO A 87 -27.92 -11.46 -34.84
C PRO A 87 -28.08 -10.51 -33.64
N VAL A 88 -27.17 -9.54 -33.49
CA VAL A 88 -27.16 -8.59 -32.38
C VAL A 88 -28.22 -7.51 -32.57
N ARG A 89 -28.33 -6.92 -33.77
CA ARG A 89 -29.43 -5.99 -34.11
C ARG A 89 -30.80 -6.63 -33.88
N GLY A 90 -30.95 -7.91 -34.26
CA GLY A 90 -32.17 -8.67 -34.03
C GLY A 90 -32.47 -8.93 -32.55
N ALA A 91 -31.43 -9.18 -31.73
CA ALA A 91 -31.58 -9.36 -30.29
C ALA A 91 -32.02 -8.05 -29.60
N LEU A 92 -31.35 -6.94 -29.92
CA LEU A 92 -31.69 -5.61 -29.38
C LEU A 92 -33.11 -5.19 -29.75
N ALA A 93 -33.53 -5.45 -30.99
CA ALA A 93 -34.89 -5.17 -31.43
C ALA A 93 -35.95 -6.01 -30.69
N ARG A 94 -35.65 -7.27 -30.36
CA ARG A 94 -36.55 -8.17 -29.60
C ARG A 94 -36.71 -7.76 -28.13
N GLU A 95 -35.68 -7.15 -27.56
CA GLU A 95 -35.71 -6.61 -26.18
C GLU A 95 -36.16 -5.14 -26.13
N GLU A 96 -36.64 -4.58 -27.25
CA GLU A 96 -37.09 -3.19 -27.39
C GLU A 96 -36.02 -2.15 -27.00
N ALA A 97 -34.74 -2.53 -27.02
CA ALA A 97 -33.61 -1.67 -26.68
C ALA A 97 -33.09 -0.90 -27.90
N ARG A 98 -33.98 -0.14 -28.56
CA ARG A 98 -33.69 0.49 -29.87
C ARG A 98 -32.83 1.76 -29.81
N GLU A 99 -32.80 2.45 -28.68
CA GLU A 99 -32.09 3.73 -28.52
C GLU A 99 -30.76 3.61 -27.76
N HIS A 100 -30.59 2.58 -26.91
CA HIS A 100 -29.35 2.19 -26.21
C HIS A 100 -28.26 3.27 -25.93
N ASP A 101 -28.65 4.50 -25.56
CA ASP A 101 -27.77 5.63 -25.21
C ASP A 101 -26.85 5.26 -24.02
N GLY A 102 -25.69 4.67 -24.30
CA GLY A 102 -24.68 4.30 -23.29
C GLY A 102 -25.06 3.14 -22.35
N LEU A 103 -26.17 2.44 -22.58
CA LEU A 103 -26.71 1.42 -21.65
C LEU A 103 -26.56 -0.02 -22.17
N LEU A 104 -25.46 -0.28 -22.88
CA LEU A 104 -25.08 -1.59 -23.39
C LEU A 104 -23.63 -1.87 -23.00
N ARG A 105 -23.33 -3.08 -22.52
CA ARG A 105 -21.96 -3.48 -22.19
C ARG A 105 -21.71 -4.96 -22.37
N VAL A 106 -20.44 -5.31 -22.52
CA VAL A 106 -19.97 -6.70 -22.39
C VAL A 106 -19.17 -6.81 -21.10
N THR A 107 -19.52 -7.79 -20.26
CA THR A 107 -18.84 -8.04 -18.98
C THR A 107 -17.73 -9.08 -19.16
N SER A 108 -16.78 -9.10 -18.22
CA SER A 108 -15.72 -10.12 -18.18
C SER A 108 -16.24 -11.56 -17.99
N GLU A 109 -17.48 -11.73 -17.55
CA GLU A 109 -18.16 -13.03 -17.43
C GLU A 109 -18.73 -13.53 -18.77
N GLY A 110 -18.58 -12.75 -19.85
CA GLY A 110 -19.11 -13.09 -21.16
C GLY A 110 -20.59 -12.75 -21.35
N LYS A 111 -21.16 -11.90 -20.47
CA LYS A 111 -22.53 -11.41 -20.59
C LYS A 111 -22.56 -10.22 -21.53
N MET A 112 -23.61 -10.13 -22.34
CA MET A 112 -23.92 -8.94 -23.12
C MET A 112 -25.16 -8.31 -22.52
N GLU A 113 -24.96 -7.30 -21.69
CA GLU A 113 -26.03 -6.69 -20.91
C GLU A 113 -26.52 -5.43 -21.62
N VAL A 114 -27.84 -5.32 -21.76
CA VAL A 114 -28.51 -4.12 -22.30
C VAL A 114 -29.63 -3.70 -21.37
N ARG A 115 -29.84 -2.39 -21.22
CA ARG A 115 -30.99 -1.87 -20.48
C ARG A 115 -32.24 -1.83 -21.39
N ALA A 116 -33.13 -2.79 -21.18
CA ALA A 116 -34.46 -2.83 -21.77
C ALA A 116 -35.49 -2.11 -20.89
N VAL A 117 -36.74 -1.99 -21.36
CA VAL A 117 -37.86 -1.39 -20.60
C VAL A 117 -38.05 -2.07 -19.23
N ARG A 118 -37.81 -3.39 -19.17
CA ARG A 118 -37.91 -4.21 -17.95
C ARG A 118 -36.65 -4.17 -17.05
N GLY A 119 -35.66 -3.35 -17.37
CA GLY A 119 -34.38 -3.27 -16.68
C GLY A 119 -33.23 -3.94 -17.45
N TRP A 120 -32.15 -4.27 -16.75
CA TRP A 120 -30.98 -4.94 -17.34
C TRP A 120 -31.32 -6.36 -17.78
N VAL A 121 -31.01 -6.68 -19.03
CA VAL A 121 -31.19 -8.00 -19.64
C VAL A 121 -29.85 -8.49 -20.17
N ASP A 122 -29.46 -9.71 -19.79
CA ASP A 122 -28.34 -10.41 -20.42
C ASP A 122 -28.83 -11.16 -21.67
N LEU A 123 -28.37 -10.71 -22.84
CA LEU A 123 -28.75 -11.26 -24.13
C LEU A 123 -28.22 -12.68 -24.34
N VAL A 124 -27.14 -13.07 -23.65
CA VAL A 124 -26.59 -14.43 -23.71
C VAL A 124 -27.46 -15.39 -22.92
N ALA A 125 -27.82 -15.03 -21.68
CA ALA A 125 -28.75 -15.82 -20.86
C ALA A 125 -30.14 -15.95 -21.49
N ALA A 126 -30.59 -14.92 -22.22
CA ALA A 126 -31.81 -14.94 -23.02
C ALA A 126 -31.71 -15.79 -24.31
N ARG A 127 -30.59 -16.49 -24.53
CA ARG A 127 -30.33 -17.42 -25.65
C ARG A 127 -30.43 -16.79 -27.04
N HIS A 128 -30.29 -15.47 -27.17
CA HIS A 128 -30.35 -14.80 -28.48
C HIS A 128 -29.22 -15.21 -29.44
N PHE A 129 -28.10 -15.75 -28.91
CA PHE A 129 -26.90 -16.09 -29.67
C PHE A 129 -26.58 -17.59 -29.69
N GLU A 130 -27.50 -18.47 -29.25
CA GLU A 130 -27.26 -19.92 -29.12
C GLU A 130 -26.76 -20.55 -30.43
N HIS A 131 -27.35 -20.12 -31.55
CA HIS A 131 -27.03 -20.63 -32.89
C HIS A 131 -25.97 -19.82 -33.66
N SER A 132 -25.52 -18.67 -33.15
CA SER A 132 -24.50 -17.84 -33.80
C SER A 132 -23.12 -18.09 -33.19
N VAL A 133 -22.37 -19.02 -33.77
CA VAL A 133 -20.96 -19.27 -33.39
C VAL A 133 -20.09 -18.01 -33.55
N PRO A 134 -20.18 -17.23 -34.64
CA PRO A 134 -19.36 -16.01 -34.80
C PRO A 134 -19.62 -14.97 -33.70
N THR A 135 -20.89 -14.74 -33.35
CA THR A 135 -21.27 -13.80 -32.27
C THR A 135 -20.74 -14.27 -30.92
N ARG A 136 -20.86 -15.55 -30.59
CA ARG A 136 -20.34 -16.10 -29.32
C ARG A 136 -18.81 -16.02 -29.23
N SER A 137 -18.11 -16.27 -30.33
CA SER A 137 -16.65 -16.13 -30.37
C SER A 137 -16.21 -14.67 -30.20
N ALA A 138 -16.89 -13.73 -30.85
CA ALA A 138 -16.62 -12.30 -30.68
C ALA A 138 -16.91 -11.81 -29.26
N LEU A 139 -18.04 -12.23 -28.67
CA LEU A 139 -18.37 -11.92 -27.28
C LEU A 139 -17.34 -12.45 -26.29
N LYS A 140 -16.87 -13.69 -26.49
CA LYS A 140 -15.82 -14.26 -25.65
C LYS A 140 -14.52 -13.43 -25.73
N LEU A 141 -14.14 -13.02 -26.93
CA LEU A 141 -12.96 -12.18 -27.13
C LEU A 141 -13.10 -10.82 -26.42
N ILE A 142 -14.25 -10.15 -26.56
CA ILE A 142 -14.53 -8.87 -25.89
C ILE A 142 -14.54 -9.07 -24.36
N ALA A 143 -15.08 -10.18 -23.86
CA ALA A 143 -15.09 -10.51 -22.44
C ALA A 143 -13.68 -10.73 -21.87
N ASP A 144 -12.79 -11.42 -22.61
CA ASP A 144 -11.39 -11.56 -22.21
C ASP A 144 -10.70 -10.19 -22.09
N ILE A 145 -11.00 -9.25 -23.01
CA ILE A 145 -10.51 -7.86 -22.95
C ILE A 145 -11.13 -7.11 -21.77
N ALA A 146 -12.44 -7.26 -21.54
CA ALA A 146 -13.14 -6.68 -20.40
C ALA A 146 -12.49 -7.12 -19.07
N GLY A 147 -12.05 -8.37 -18.97
CA GLY A 147 -11.34 -8.90 -17.80
C GLY A 147 -10.07 -8.12 -17.47
N VAL A 148 -9.29 -7.71 -18.47
CA VAL A 148 -8.08 -6.90 -18.26
C VAL A 148 -8.34 -5.40 -18.20
N ALA A 149 -9.45 -4.92 -18.79
CA ALA A 149 -9.86 -3.51 -18.84
C ALA A 149 -10.63 -3.00 -17.60
N GLY A 150 -10.71 -3.79 -16.53
CA GLY A 150 -11.39 -3.41 -15.28
C GLY A 150 -12.85 -3.90 -15.16
N GLY A 151 -13.30 -4.78 -16.05
CA GLY A 151 -14.52 -5.58 -15.89
C GLY A 151 -15.56 -5.43 -17.00
N TYR A 152 -15.51 -4.34 -17.77
CA TYR A 152 -16.52 -4.03 -18.79
C TYR A 152 -15.91 -3.43 -20.05
N ILE A 153 -16.61 -3.60 -21.17
CA ILE A 153 -16.40 -2.84 -22.40
C ILE A 153 -17.73 -2.22 -22.80
N TRP A 154 -17.73 -0.90 -23.00
CA TRP A 154 -18.85 -0.11 -23.50
C TRP A 154 -18.62 0.27 -24.97
N PRO A 155 -19.66 0.73 -25.69
CA PRO A 155 -19.54 1.19 -27.08
C PRO A 155 -18.80 2.53 -27.22
N ASP A 156 -18.87 3.38 -26.19
CA ASP A 156 -18.21 4.68 -26.10
C ASP A 156 -16.92 4.62 -25.25
N ASN A 157 -16.27 5.78 -25.09
CA ASN A 157 -15.08 5.95 -24.28
C ASN A 157 -15.40 6.37 -22.84
N ASP A 158 -16.68 6.46 -22.48
CA ASP A 158 -17.13 6.86 -21.15
C ASP A 158 -17.16 5.62 -20.26
N ILE A 159 -16.25 5.56 -19.29
CA ILE A 159 -16.17 4.45 -18.34
C ILE A 159 -16.63 4.89 -16.97
N THR A 160 -16.98 3.92 -16.13
CA THR A 160 -17.31 4.20 -14.73
C THR A 160 -16.04 4.28 -13.86
N LEU A 161 -16.06 5.12 -12.81
CA LEU A 161 -14.91 5.23 -11.91
C LEU A 161 -14.57 3.91 -11.21
N ASP A 162 -15.53 3.02 -10.96
CA ASP A 162 -15.23 1.71 -10.38
C ASP A 162 -14.42 0.83 -11.32
N GLN A 163 -14.64 0.94 -12.63
CA GLN A 163 -13.82 0.28 -13.65
C GLN A 163 -12.40 0.84 -13.66
N TRP A 164 -12.23 2.16 -13.57
CA TRP A 164 -10.92 2.79 -13.48
C TRP A 164 -10.14 2.27 -12.25
N PHE A 165 -10.76 2.27 -11.07
CA PHE A 165 -10.13 1.74 -9.85
C PHE A 165 -9.73 0.26 -10.00
N ARG A 166 -10.59 -0.59 -10.56
CA ARG A 166 -10.27 -2.01 -10.83
C ARG A 166 -9.12 -2.16 -11.83
N PHE A 167 -9.07 -1.32 -12.87
CA PHE A 167 -7.97 -1.36 -13.82
C PHE A 167 -6.63 -1.01 -13.16
N HIS A 168 -6.60 -0.05 -12.25
CA HIS A 168 -5.39 0.36 -11.54
C HIS A 168 -5.09 -0.48 -10.29
N ASP A 169 -5.87 -1.53 -10.01
CA ASP A 169 -5.77 -2.38 -8.81
C ASP A 169 -5.87 -1.56 -7.51
N ILE A 170 -6.77 -0.56 -7.50
CA ILE A 170 -7.07 0.31 -6.35
C ILE A 170 -8.39 -0.13 -5.73
N SER A 171 -8.41 -0.24 -4.41
CA SER A 171 -9.58 -0.57 -3.60
C SER A 171 -10.57 0.59 -3.64
N LEU A 172 -11.85 0.27 -3.88
CA LEU A 172 -12.91 1.27 -3.96
C LEU A 172 -13.08 1.97 -2.60
N PRO A 173 -13.02 3.32 -2.54
CA PRO A 173 -13.23 4.04 -1.28
C PRO A 173 -14.73 4.04 -0.94
N GLU A 174 -15.12 3.25 0.04
CA GLU A 174 -16.55 2.97 0.34
C GLU A 174 -17.31 4.16 0.94
N ASN A 175 -16.62 5.09 1.58
CA ASN A 175 -17.19 6.23 2.29
C ASN A 175 -16.26 7.46 2.18
N THR A 176 -16.72 8.62 2.64
CA THR A 176 -15.96 9.87 2.50
C THR A 176 -14.65 9.88 3.30
N LEU A 177 -14.54 9.09 4.37
CA LEU A 177 -13.28 8.96 5.13
C LEU A 177 -12.19 8.34 4.23
N LYS A 178 -12.48 7.20 3.60
CA LYS A 178 -11.57 6.55 2.65
C LYS A 178 -11.28 7.42 1.44
N VAL A 179 -12.25 8.24 1.00
CA VAL A 179 -12.02 9.23 -0.08
C VAL A 179 -11.00 10.29 0.33
N ARG A 180 -11.09 10.85 1.56
CA ARG A 180 -10.11 11.83 2.06
C ARG A 180 -8.70 11.23 2.12
N GLU A 181 -8.57 10.00 2.58
CA GLU A 181 -7.29 9.28 2.65
C GLU A 181 -6.70 9.05 1.25
N LEU A 182 -7.53 8.64 0.28
CA LEU A 182 -7.11 8.48 -1.10
C LEU A 182 -6.67 9.81 -1.73
N ILE A 183 -7.43 10.89 -1.54
CA ILE A 183 -7.04 12.24 -2.00
C ILE A 183 -5.71 12.66 -1.38
N ALA A 184 -5.48 12.39 -0.10
CA ALA A 184 -4.22 12.70 0.57
C ALA A 184 -3.04 11.95 -0.08
N LEU A 185 -3.23 10.69 -0.52
CA LEU A 185 -2.22 9.94 -1.27
C LEU A 185 -1.96 10.53 -2.67
N PHE A 186 -3.00 10.92 -3.40
CA PHE A 186 -2.87 11.57 -4.73
C PHE A 186 -2.09 12.88 -4.65
N LYS A 187 -2.35 13.68 -3.61
CA LYS A 187 -1.77 15.01 -3.40
C LYS A 187 -0.45 15.01 -2.64
N PHE A 188 -0.01 13.86 -2.13
CA PHE A 188 1.25 13.80 -1.41
C PHE A 188 2.41 14.09 -2.38
N ASP A 189 3.12 15.20 -2.18
CA ASP A 189 4.38 15.55 -2.84
C ASP A 189 5.32 16.28 -1.86
N PRO A 190 6.09 15.55 -1.05
CA PRO A 190 7.01 16.15 -0.10
C PRO A 190 8.16 16.80 -0.87
N GLN A 191 8.64 17.91 -0.34
CA GLN A 191 9.81 18.59 -0.88
C GLN A 191 11.09 17.92 -0.39
N ALA A 192 12.14 17.95 -1.20
CA ALA A 192 13.47 17.46 -0.83
C ALA A 192 14.51 18.38 -1.46
N TYR A 193 15.62 18.62 -0.75
CA TYR A 193 16.76 19.33 -1.32
C TYR A 193 17.60 18.39 -2.18
N GLU A 194 18.13 18.91 -3.28
CA GLU A 194 19.05 18.17 -4.13
C GLU A 194 20.51 18.33 -3.65
N PRO A 195 21.33 17.26 -3.70
CA PRO A 195 20.99 15.89 -4.10
C PRO A 195 20.17 15.13 -3.04
N GLY A 196 19.04 14.52 -3.44
CA GLY A 196 18.15 13.79 -2.51
C GLY A 196 18.80 12.59 -1.80
N SER A 197 19.60 11.77 -2.50
CA SER A 197 20.40 10.70 -1.89
C SER A 197 21.88 11.09 -1.81
N TYR A 198 22.33 11.55 -0.65
CA TYR A 198 23.76 11.86 -0.43
C TYR A 198 24.67 10.65 -0.68
N TRP A 199 24.15 9.44 -0.49
CA TRP A 199 24.90 8.19 -0.55
C TRP A 199 24.74 7.42 -1.87
N GLU A 200 24.17 8.03 -2.91
CA GLU A 200 23.82 7.36 -4.18
C GLU A 200 24.94 6.47 -4.76
N HIS A 201 26.19 6.95 -4.76
CA HIS A 201 27.33 6.19 -5.31
C HIS A 201 27.82 5.02 -4.45
N PHE A 202 27.32 4.88 -3.21
CA PHE A 202 27.65 3.80 -2.27
C PHE A 202 26.58 2.69 -2.25
N GLU A 203 25.53 2.81 -3.07
CA GLU A 203 24.43 1.85 -3.12
C GLU A 203 24.72 0.78 -4.20
N THR A 204 24.94 -0.47 -3.78
CA THR A 204 25.40 -1.58 -4.63
C THR A 204 24.30 -2.43 -5.28
N ASP A 205 23.03 -2.14 -4.98
CA ASP A 205 21.99 -3.18 -5.03
C ASP A 205 21.04 -3.05 -6.24
N ASN A 206 21.21 -2.02 -7.06
CA ASN A 206 20.49 -1.93 -8.33
C ASN A 206 21.32 -2.56 -9.44
N LYS A 207 21.04 -3.83 -9.79
CA LYS A 207 21.84 -4.67 -10.71
C LYS A 207 22.14 -4.04 -12.08
N GLU A 208 21.40 -3.00 -12.47
CA GLU A 208 21.49 -2.32 -13.77
C GLU A 208 22.24 -0.97 -13.71
N LEU A 209 22.49 -0.42 -12.51
CA LEU A 209 23.22 0.83 -12.30
C LEU A 209 24.58 0.54 -11.65
N ILE A 210 25.64 1.16 -12.16
CA ILE A 210 26.99 0.99 -11.61
C ILE A 210 27.08 1.67 -10.25
N ALA A 211 27.36 0.90 -9.20
CA ALA A 211 27.91 1.43 -7.95
C ALA A 211 29.42 1.67 -8.10
N LEU A 212 29.97 2.67 -7.40
CA LEU A 212 31.42 2.88 -7.44
C LEU A 212 32.15 1.74 -6.74
N SER A 213 33.25 1.27 -7.34
CA SER A 213 34.11 0.25 -6.74
C SER A 213 35.05 0.83 -5.67
N GLU A 214 35.65 -0.03 -4.85
CA GLU A 214 36.66 0.37 -3.86
C GLU A 214 37.88 1.07 -4.51
N GLU A 215 38.27 0.67 -5.70
CA GLU A 215 39.33 1.35 -6.47
C GLU A 215 38.90 2.76 -6.87
N GLN A 216 37.63 2.96 -7.23
CA GLN A 216 37.09 4.28 -7.58
C GLN A 216 36.95 5.18 -6.34
N PHE A 217 36.49 4.66 -5.20
CA PHE A 217 36.52 5.40 -3.95
C PHE A 217 37.94 5.81 -3.56
N SER A 218 38.91 4.91 -3.72
CA SER A 218 40.33 5.21 -3.49
C SER A 218 40.86 6.28 -4.44
N ALA A 219 40.45 6.27 -5.72
CA ALA A 219 40.79 7.33 -6.67
C ALA A 219 40.20 8.69 -6.25
N ILE A 220 38.95 8.74 -5.77
CA ILE A 220 38.35 9.97 -5.24
C ILE A 220 39.11 10.48 -4.01
N ARG A 221 39.50 9.59 -3.08
CA ARG A 221 40.33 9.98 -1.92
C ARG A 221 41.67 10.58 -2.36
N ASN A 222 42.33 9.99 -3.36
CA ASN A 222 43.59 10.51 -3.90
C ASN A 222 43.40 11.88 -4.59
N ALA A 223 42.31 12.04 -5.35
CA ALA A 223 41.95 13.33 -5.94
C ALA A 223 41.68 14.39 -4.86
N THR A 224 40.97 14.04 -3.78
CA THR A 224 40.76 14.92 -2.62
C THR A 224 42.07 15.31 -1.98
N ALA A 225 42.99 14.37 -1.72
CA ALA A 225 44.29 14.68 -1.13
C ALA A 225 45.13 15.64 -2.00
N LYS A 226 45.02 15.53 -3.32
CA LYS A 226 45.71 16.39 -4.29
C LYS A 226 45.09 17.78 -4.38
N LEU A 227 43.76 17.87 -4.52
CA LEU A 227 43.03 19.12 -4.74
C LEU A 227 42.83 19.91 -3.42
N MET A 228 42.73 19.20 -2.30
CA MET A 228 42.42 19.76 -0.97
C MET A 228 43.47 19.40 0.10
N PRO A 229 44.77 19.70 -0.09
CA PRO A 229 45.84 19.21 0.78
C PRO A 229 45.88 19.85 2.18
N ARG A 230 45.22 21.01 2.38
CA ARG A 230 45.39 21.86 3.58
C ARG A 230 44.19 21.90 4.52
N LYS A 231 42.99 21.52 4.07
CA LYS A 231 41.74 21.62 4.84
C LYS A 231 40.79 20.52 4.42
N LYS A 232 40.01 20.02 5.38
CA LYS A 232 38.86 19.15 5.12
C LYS A 232 37.86 19.84 4.18
N LEU A 233 37.23 19.06 3.31
CA LEU A 233 36.38 19.57 2.25
C LEU A 233 35.17 20.34 2.81
N LEU A 234 34.54 19.80 3.86
CA LEU A 234 33.40 20.44 4.53
C LEU A 234 33.75 21.82 5.10
N THR A 235 34.92 21.95 5.74
CA THR A 235 35.46 23.23 6.22
C THR A 235 35.69 24.21 5.08
N ALA A 236 36.28 23.75 3.98
CA ALA A 236 36.56 24.61 2.83
C ALA A 236 35.26 25.17 2.24
N LEU A 237 34.25 24.32 2.07
CA LEU A 237 32.94 24.72 1.57
C LEU A 237 32.21 25.68 2.51
N HIS A 238 32.25 25.45 3.81
CA HIS A 238 31.68 26.38 4.80
C HIS A 238 32.34 27.77 4.76
N ASN A 239 33.66 27.83 4.51
CA ASN A 239 34.38 29.10 4.41
C ASN A 239 33.97 29.92 3.17
N VAL A 240 33.76 29.26 2.02
CA VAL A 240 33.43 29.96 0.76
C VAL A 240 31.95 30.32 0.64
N THR A 241 31.09 29.72 1.45
CA THR A 241 29.64 29.96 1.50
C THR A 241 29.22 30.96 2.58
N GLY A 242 30.17 31.76 3.11
CA GLY A 242 29.87 32.87 4.00
C GLY A 242 29.76 32.53 5.49
N ARG A 243 30.15 31.31 5.91
CA ARG A 243 30.25 30.89 7.33
C ARG A 243 28.97 31.09 8.16
N ALA A 244 27.81 30.91 7.54
CA ALA A 244 26.54 31.04 8.26
C ALA A 244 26.42 29.99 9.38
N ALA A 245 25.75 30.36 10.47
CA ALA A 245 25.57 29.46 11.63
C ALA A 245 24.93 28.13 11.21
N VAL A 246 25.43 27.05 11.83
CA VAL A 246 25.04 25.67 11.54
C VAL A 246 24.39 25.07 12.78
N THR A 247 23.17 24.56 12.59
CA THR A 247 22.40 23.80 13.58
C THR A 247 21.89 22.50 12.95
N HIS A 248 21.36 21.58 13.76
CA HIS A 248 20.72 20.36 13.26
C HIS A 248 19.58 20.64 12.28
N GLU A 249 18.75 21.66 12.55
CA GLU A 249 17.61 22.02 11.70
C GLU A 249 18.03 22.61 10.35
N SER A 250 19.09 23.44 10.34
CA SER A 250 19.61 24.07 9.13
C SER A 250 20.52 23.15 8.31
N ALA A 251 20.97 22.02 8.85
CA ALA A 251 22.02 21.18 8.25
C ALA A 251 21.69 20.73 6.82
N ALA A 252 20.47 20.24 6.56
CA ALA A 252 20.05 19.81 5.22
C ALA A 252 20.13 20.95 4.19
N GLN A 253 19.64 22.13 4.56
CA GLN A 253 19.69 23.33 3.72
C GLN A 253 21.14 23.75 3.46
N ARG A 254 21.98 23.81 4.50
CA ARG A 254 23.40 24.19 4.37
C ARG A 254 24.18 23.24 3.48
N ILE A 255 23.98 21.92 3.61
CA ILE A 255 24.63 20.93 2.75
C ILE A 255 24.25 21.15 1.28
N SER A 256 22.97 21.40 1.01
CA SER A 256 22.51 21.71 -0.35
C SER A 256 23.12 23.01 -0.87
N GLU A 257 23.12 24.09 -0.07
CA GLU A 257 23.80 25.36 -0.41
C GLU A 257 25.29 25.15 -0.74
N PHE A 258 25.98 24.28 0.01
CA PHE A 258 27.40 24.00 -0.19
C PHE A 258 27.70 23.36 -1.54
N VAL A 259 26.91 22.35 -1.93
CA VAL A 259 27.14 21.63 -3.20
C VAL A 259 26.61 22.39 -4.41
N ASN A 260 25.70 23.34 -4.20
CA ASN A 260 25.15 24.19 -5.26
C ASN A 260 25.99 25.46 -5.51
N TYR A 261 26.93 25.78 -4.61
CA TYR A 261 27.70 27.02 -4.72
C TYR A 261 28.61 27.01 -5.96
N PRO A 262 28.73 28.10 -6.73
CA PRO A 262 29.48 28.10 -7.99
C PRO A 262 30.93 27.62 -7.86
N VAL A 263 31.62 28.00 -6.78
CA VAL A 263 33.00 27.56 -6.51
C VAL A 263 33.08 26.06 -6.24
N ALA A 264 32.06 25.49 -5.60
CA ALA A 264 31.98 24.06 -5.32
C ALA A 264 31.76 23.24 -6.60
N LEU A 265 30.95 23.74 -7.53
CA LEU A 265 30.76 23.13 -8.85
C LEU A 265 32.02 23.19 -9.71
N ILE A 266 32.78 24.29 -9.64
CA ILE A 266 34.10 24.40 -10.30
C ILE A 266 35.05 23.34 -9.73
N LEU A 267 35.12 23.22 -8.40
CA LEU A 267 35.94 22.19 -7.74
C LEU A 267 35.53 20.78 -8.17
N ALA A 268 34.23 20.48 -8.22
CA ALA A 268 33.73 19.20 -8.72
C ALA A 268 34.14 18.95 -10.18
N GLY A 269 34.19 19.99 -11.01
CA GLY A 269 34.74 19.91 -12.37
C GLY A 269 36.23 19.56 -12.40
N ASP A 270 37.02 20.06 -11.44
CA ASP A 270 38.43 19.69 -11.31
C ASP A 270 38.60 18.25 -10.81
N TYR A 271 37.73 17.76 -9.93
CA TYR A 271 37.66 16.33 -9.59
C TYR A 271 37.41 15.46 -10.84
N LEU A 272 36.49 15.85 -11.74
CA LEU A 272 36.25 15.10 -12.97
C LEU A 272 37.51 15.01 -13.84
N LYS A 273 38.26 16.12 -13.97
CA LYS A 273 39.53 16.15 -14.72
C LYS A 273 40.57 15.21 -14.13
N GLU A 274 40.74 15.21 -12.82
CA GLU A 274 41.68 14.32 -12.12
C GLU A 274 41.29 12.85 -12.22
N LEU A 275 39.98 12.56 -12.16
CA LEU A 275 39.46 11.19 -12.23
C LEU A 275 39.35 10.65 -13.66
N GLY A 276 39.39 11.51 -14.68
CA GLY A 276 39.22 11.15 -16.09
C GLY A 276 37.78 10.75 -16.46
N TRP A 277 36.79 11.27 -15.73
CA TRP A 277 35.37 10.93 -15.88
C TRP A 277 34.72 11.66 -17.07
N PHE A 278 33.46 11.32 -17.38
CA PHE A 278 32.65 12.02 -18.39
C PHE A 278 32.61 13.53 -18.12
N GLY A 279 32.82 14.35 -19.16
CA GLY A 279 32.88 15.82 -19.05
C GLY A 279 34.26 16.45 -19.27
N VAL A 280 35.31 15.64 -19.35
CA VAL A 280 36.69 16.12 -19.54
C VAL A 280 37.03 16.41 -21.01
N ASN A 281 36.31 15.80 -21.96
CA ASN A 281 36.57 15.98 -23.39
C ASN A 281 35.76 17.15 -23.98
N THR A 282 36.31 17.83 -24.99
CA THR A 282 35.63 18.92 -25.71
C THR A 282 34.29 18.47 -26.30
N GLY A 283 33.22 19.23 -25.99
CA GLY A 283 31.85 18.94 -26.43
C GLY A 283 31.01 18.07 -25.47
N GLN A 284 31.58 17.56 -24.37
CA GLN A 284 30.82 16.84 -23.34
C GLN A 284 30.28 17.82 -22.28
N LYS A 285 28.97 18.09 -22.28
CA LYS A 285 28.32 18.90 -21.24
C LYS A 285 27.89 18.01 -20.08
N VAL A 286 28.32 18.34 -18.86
CA VAL A 286 27.95 17.62 -17.63
C VAL A 286 26.78 18.33 -16.96
N SER A 287 25.85 17.54 -16.42
CA SER A 287 24.76 18.06 -15.59
C SER A 287 25.28 18.46 -14.20
N ASP A 288 24.80 19.59 -13.67
CA ASP A 288 25.11 20.04 -12.31
C ASP A 288 24.81 18.97 -11.25
N ASP A 289 23.82 18.10 -11.49
CA ASP A 289 23.48 17.00 -10.59
C ASP A 289 24.64 16.01 -10.40
N ILE A 290 25.39 15.71 -11.47
CA ILE A 290 26.56 14.82 -11.38
C ILE A 290 27.65 15.48 -10.55
N LEU A 291 27.86 16.79 -10.74
CA LEU A 291 28.85 17.56 -9.99
C LEU A 291 28.51 17.58 -8.49
N ARG A 292 27.25 17.84 -8.15
CA ARG A 292 26.74 17.83 -6.77
C ARG A 292 26.89 16.46 -6.13
N GLN A 293 26.55 15.39 -6.85
CA GLN A 293 26.63 14.02 -6.33
C GLN A 293 28.07 13.53 -6.15
N LEU A 294 28.98 13.88 -7.07
CA LEU A 294 30.41 13.62 -6.93
C LEU A 294 30.97 14.35 -5.72
N LEU A 295 30.60 15.62 -5.53
CA LEU A 295 31.04 16.39 -4.37
C LEU A 295 30.50 15.80 -3.07
N MET A 296 29.25 15.32 -3.03
CA MET A 296 28.73 14.57 -1.88
C MET A 296 29.55 13.32 -1.55
N THR A 297 29.90 12.57 -2.58
CA THR A 297 30.71 11.36 -2.42
C THR A 297 32.09 11.70 -1.87
N ALA A 298 32.73 12.75 -2.39
CA ALA A 298 34.02 13.23 -1.91
C ALA A 298 33.95 13.73 -0.46
N ILE A 299 32.90 14.44 -0.07
CA ILE A 299 32.70 14.89 1.33
C ILE A 299 32.57 13.69 2.25
N LEU A 300 31.73 12.70 1.92
CA LEU A 300 31.54 11.51 2.74
C LEU A 300 32.86 10.74 2.92
N LEU A 301 33.60 10.50 1.83
CA LEU A 301 34.90 9.81 1.88
C LEU A 301 35.98 10.59 2.65
N ASP A 302 35.96 11.92 2.61
CA ASP A 302 36.88 12.76 3.40
C ASP A 302 36.50 12.81 4.89
N LEU A 303 35.20 12.69 5.21
CA LEU A 303 34.69 12.71 6.59
C LEU A 303 35.05 11.43 7.35
N ASP A 304 34.78 10.27 6.77
CA ASP A 304 35.04 8.98 7.41
C ASP A 304 35.77 8.04 6.43
N PRO A 305 37.09 7.86 6.61
CA PRO A 305 37.89 6.96 5.77
C PRO A 305 37.43 5.50 5.80
N SER A 306 36.66 5.08 6.81
CA SER A 306 36.13 3.72 6.91
C SER A 306 34.90 3.47 6.04
N ILE A 307 34.27 4.54 5.51
CA ILE A 307 33.18 4.42 4.53
C ILE A 307 33.71 3.68 3.29
N GLY A 308 33.07 2.55 2.96
CA GLY A 308 33.50 1.58 1.95
C GLY A 308 33.87 0.21 2.55
N HIS A 309 34.35 0.17 3.79
CA HIS A 309 34.93 -1.04 4.40
C HIS A 309 33.98 -1.88 5.28
N GLY A 310 32.69 -1.91 4.93
CA GLY A 310 31.66 -2.67 5.66
C GLY A 310 31.11 -1.93 6.89
N VAL A 311 29.87 -1.45 6.79
CA VAL A 311 29.21 -0.68 7.85
C VAL A 311 28.50 -1.63 8.81
N ARG A 312 28.78 -1.52 10.12
CA ARG A 312 27.98 -2.22 11.15
C ARG A 312 26.60 -1.57 11.22
N ARG A 313 25.55 -2.39 11.11
CA ARG A 313 24.16 -1.97 11.28
C ARG A 313 23.98 -1.18 12.58
N ASN A 314 23.19 -0.11 12.53
CA ASN A 314 22.84 0.76 13.66
C ASN A 314 24.00 1.54 14.29
N CYS A 315 25.21 1.44 13.75
CA CYS A 315 26.38 2.13 14.27
C CYS A 315 26.70 3.38 13.44
N VAL A 316 26.74 4.54 14.09
CA VAL A 316 27.14 5.81 13.47
C VAL A 316 28.26 6.44 14.30
N ALA A 317 29.39 6.75 13.65
CA ALA A 317 30.60 7.22 14.33
C ALA A 317 31.00 6.31 15.52
N GLY A 318 30.81 5.00 15.39
CA GLY A 318 31.09 4.01 16.44
C GLY A 318 30.12 3.98 17.62
N ILE A 319 28.99 4.70 17.56
CA ILE A 319 27.90 4.65 18.54
C ILE A 319 26.81 3.73 18.00
N ASP A 320 26.45 2.71 18.76
CA ASP A 320 25.25 1.91 18.51
C ASP A 320 24.00 2.70 18.97
N LEU A 321 23.18 3.11 18.00
CA LEU A 321 21.98 3.90 18.23
C LEU A 321 20.92 3.13 19.03
N TYR A 322 20.87 1.80 18.89
CA TYR A 322 19.85 0.93 19.49
C TYR A 322 20.38 0.03 20.61
N ALA A 323 21.50 0.42 21.22
CA ALA A 323 22.00 -0.24 22.42
C ALA A 323 20.94 -0.18 23.55
N PRO A 324 20.75 -1.25 24.35
CA PRO A 324 19.70 -1.32 25.38
C PRO A 324 19.66 -0.14 26.37
N LYS A 325 20.82 0.42 26.71
CA LYS A 325 20.96 1.60 27.59
C LYS A 325 20.24 2.86 27.07
N ASN A 326 19.84 2.88 25.79
CA ASN A 326 19.19 4.01 25.14
C ASN A 326 17.65 3.89 25.11
N VAL A 327 17.07 2.81 25.67
CA VAL A 327 15.64 2.48 25.52
C VAL A 327 14.67 3.61 25.91
N ASP A 328 14.98 4.35 26.98
CA ASP A 328 14.17 5.45 27.50
C ASP A 328 14.62 6.84 27.00
N ARG A 329 15.60 6.90 26.09
CA ARG A 329 16.13 8.17 25.57
C ARG A 329 15.26 8.73 24.46
N HIS A 330 15.19 10.06 24.42
CA HIS A 330 14.60 10.79 23.30
C HIS A 330 15.58 10.83 22.11
N PRO A 331 15.12 10.73 20.85
CA PRO A 331 15.99 10.72 19.67
C PRO A 331 16.95 11.92 19.57
N SER A 332 16.53 13.11 20.01
CA SER A 332 17.39 14.31 20.01
C SER A 332 18.61 14.15 20.91
N GLN A 333 18.51 13.41 22.03
CA GLN A 333 19.64 13.16 22.92
C GLN A 333 20.68 12.28 22.25
N MET A 334 20.26 11.31 21.42
CA MET A 334 21.17 10.50 20.63
C MET A 334 21.84 11.30 19.52
N LEU A 335 21.10 12.20 18.87
CA LEU A 335 21.66 13.11 17.87
C LEU A 335 22.75 14.02 18.48
N GLU A 336 22.51 14.53 19.70
CA GLU A 336 23.51 15.28 20.46
C GLU A 336 24.72 14.43 20.85
N GLU A 337 24.53 13.17 21.28
CA GLU A 337 25.62 12.25 21.61
C GLU A 337 26.52 11.94 20.40
N VAL A 338 25.91 11.70 19.23
CA VAL A 338 26.64 11.53 17.96
C VAL A 338 27.46 12.78 17.65
N THR A 339 26.86 13.95 17.79
CA THR A 339 27.52 15.24 17.52
C THR A 339 28.67 15.51 18.48
N ALA A 340 28.49 15.21 19.78
CA ALA A 340 29.51 15.34 20.80
C ALA A 340 30.69 14.37 20.55
N SER A 341 30.41 13.15 20.10
CA SER A 341 31.44 12.19 19.71
C SER A 341 32.28 12.69 18.52
N LEU A 342 31.63 13.24 17.49
CA LEU A 342 32.32 13.84 16.34
C LEU A 342 33.22 15.02 16.74
N ARG A 343 32.76 15.87 17.68
CA ARG A 343 33.56 16.96 18.27
C ARG A 343 34.79 16.41 18.99
N THR A 344 34.59 15.41 19.84
CA THR A 344 35.64 14.82 20.69
C THR A 344 36.75 14.20 19.84
N ARG A 345 36.36 13.54 18.74
CA ARG A 345 37.29 12.93 17.79
C ARG A 345 37.95 13.93 16.84
N LYS A 346 37.51 15.20 16.85
CA LYS A 346 38.00 16.28 15.96
C LYS A 346 37.94 15.90 14.48
N TRP A 347 36.85 15.23 14.06
CA TRP A 347 36.66 14.84 12.66
C TRP A 347 36.40 16.04 11.74
N VAL A 348 35.83 17.11 12.29
CA VAL A 348 35.55 18.38 11.60
C VAL A 348 35.89 19.56 12.50
N ASP A 349 35.96 20.76 11.93
CA ASP A 349 36.15 21.99 12.69
C ASP A 349 34.96 22.27 13.63
N VAL A 350 35.24 22.95 14.73
CA VAL A 350 34.25 23.32 15.75
C VAL A 350 33.12 24.12 15.09
N GLY A 351 31.88 23.70 15.32
CA GLY A 351 30.66 24.28 14.76
C GLY A 351 30.12 23.54 13.53
N LEU A 352 30.89 22.64 12.91
CA LEU A 352 30.45 21.86 11.73
C LEU A 352 29.99 20.44 12.07
N GLU A 353 30.07 20.03 13.33
CA GLU A 353 29.67 18.70 13.77
C GLU A 353 28.21 18.35 13.42
N PRO A 354 27.23 19.28 13.50
CA PRO A 354 25.87 18.99 13.07
C PRO A 354 25.73 18.58 11.59
N LEU A 355 26.58 19.10 10.70
CA LEU A 355 26.58 18.70 9.28
C LEU A 355 27.12 17.30 9.09
N ALA A 356 28.21 16.97 9.78
CA ALA A 356 28.79 15.63 9.73
C ALA A 356 27.82 14.58 10.31
N ALA A 357 27.18 14.87 11.44
CA ALA A 357 26.14 14.01 12.01
C ALA A 357 24.98 13.82 11.02
N HIS A 358 24.51 14.91 10.39
CA HIS A 358 23.44 14.86 9.40
C HIS A 358 23.80 13.98 8.19
N LEU A 359 24.99 14.15 7.62
CA LEU A 359 25.46 13.35 6.48
C LEU A 359 25.57 11.85 6.81
N LEU A 360 26.06 11.50 8.00
CA LEU A 360 26.21 10.11 8.43
C LEU A 360 24.86 9.43 8.75
N LEU A 361 23.92 10.16 9.36
CA LEU A 361 22.59 9.65 9.68
C LEU A 361 21.66 9.59 8.46
N ALA A 362 21.89 10.42 7.43
CA ALA A 362 21.02 10.55 6.25
C ALA A 362 20.76 9.25 5.48
N ARG A 363 21.65 8.26 5.57
CA ARG A 363 21.45 6.89 5.06
C ARG A 363 21.13 5.91 6.17
N ASN A 364 21.94 5.93 7.22
CA ASN A 364 21.91 4.86 8.21
C ASN A 364 20.72 4.97 9.14
N ALA A 365 20.19 6.16 9.42
CA ALA A 365 19.13 6.38 10.39
C ALA A 365 18.38 7.72 10.13
N PRO A 366 17.75 7.90 8.96
CA PRO A 366 17.09 9.16 8.59
C PRO A 366 15.98 9.56 9.58
N GLU A 367 15.41 8.62 10.33
CA GLU A 367 14.41 8.88 11.37
C GLU A 367 14.91 9.78 12.51
N PHE A 368 16.23 9.85 12.75
CA PHE A 368 16.83 10.77 13.73
C PHE A 368 16.98 12.21 13.21
N LEU A 369 16.70 12.44 11.92
CA LEU A 369 16.79 13.76 11.28
C LEU A 369 15.41 14.44 11.14
N VAL A 370 14.36 13.79 11.61
CA VAL A 370 12.99 14.34 11.61
C VAL A 370 12.87 15.49 12.59
N ARG A 371 12.16 16.55 12.20
CA ARG A 371 11.95 17.75 13.01
C ARG A 371 10.76 17.58 13.97
N GLU A 372 10.80 18.29 15.10
CA GLU A 372 9.65 18.43 16.02
C GLU A 372 9.12 17.09 16.57
N ILE A 373 10.00 16.14 16.89
CA ILE A 373 9.61 14.89 17.55
C ILE A 373 9.08 15.20 18.96
N PRO A 374 7.87 14.75 19.33
CA PRO A 374 7.31 15.00 20.66
C PRO A 374 8.15 14.34 21.77
N SER A 375 8.26 15.01 22.91
CA SER A 375 9.04 14.53 24.07
C SER A 375 8.55 13.20 24.66
N SER A 376 7.32 12.79 24.34
CA SER A 376 6.74 11.51 24.74
C SER A 376 7.27 10.31 23.95
N ILE A 377 7.99 10.54 22.85
CA ILE A 377 8.52 9.47 21.98
C ILE A 377 9.92 9.08 22.45
N THR A 378 10.08 7.82 22.88
CA THR A 378 11.38 7.21 23.23
C THR A 378 11.75 6.12 22.24
N LEU A 379 13.05 5.80 22.10
CA LEU A 379 13.54 4.80 21.15
C LEU A 379 12.96 3.40 21.39
N GLY A 380 12.59 3.06 22.63
CA GLY A 380 11.92 1.80 22.98
C GLY A 380 10.41 1.78 22.81
N SER A 381 9.78 2.88 22.34
CA SER A 381 8.32 3.00 22.23
C SER A 381 7.76 2.53 20.88
N ILE A 382 6.49 2.11 20.85
CA ILE A 382 5.79 1.81 19.59
C ILE A 382 5.66 3.06 18.70
N GLY A 383 5.55 4.24 19.31
CA GLY A 383 5.53 5.51 18.58
C GLY A 383 6.79 5.72 17.73
N TRP A 384 7.95 5.27 18.22
CA TRP A 384 9.20 5.30 17.46
C TRP A 384 9.20 4.31 16.29
N ILE A 385 8.69 3.09 16.48
CA ILE A 385 8.53 2.09 15.39
C ILE A 385 7.67 2.67 14.26
N ASN A 386 6.53 3.27 14.59
CA ASN A 386 5.62 3.85 13.61
C ASN A 386 6.26 5.03 12.85
N LEU A 387 7.06 5.86 13.54
CA LEU A 387 7.85 6.91 12.91
C LEU A 387 8.87 6.31 11.92
N CYS A 388 9.64 5.29 12.33
CA CYS A 388 10.60 4.62 11.46
C CYS A 388 9.93 4.03 10.21
N ARG A 389 8.78 3.37 10.36
CA ARG A 389 7.97 2.87 9.23
C ARG A 389 7.57 4.00 8.29
N ALA A 390 7.02 5.09 8.84
CA ALA A 390 6.56 6.23 8.06
C ALA A 390 7.73 6.88 7.29
N VAL A 391 8.88 7.05 7.94
CA VAL A 391 10.12 7.55 7.33
C VAL A 391 10.52 6.65 6.17
N MET A 392 10.60 5.33 6.37
CA MET A 392 10.94 4.38 5.30
C MET A 392 9.98 4.50 4.12
N LEU A 393 8.66 4.54 4.36
CA LEU A 393 7.66 4.66 3.30
C LEU A 393 7.82 5.98 2.53
N ILE A 394 8.07 7.11 3.19
CA ILE A 394 8.24 8.42 2.53
C ILE A 394 9.53 8.46 1.70
N GLU A 395 10.63 7.93 2.24
CA GLU A 395 11.91 7.85 1.53
C GLU A 395 11.77 7.05 0.23
N THR A 396 10.90 6.02 0.17
CA THR A 396 10.62 5.32 -1.11
C THR A 396 9.86 6.16 -2.14
N VAL A 397 9.13 7.19 -1.71
CA VAL A 397 8.41 8.08 -2.65
C VAL A 397 9.32 9.21 -3.13
N LYS A 398 10.20 9.72 -2.25
CA LYS A 398 11.21 10.73 -2.59
C LYS A 398 12.36 10.69 -1.59
N ASN A 399 13.52 10.21 -2.03
CA ASN A 399 14.72 10.12 -1.19
C ASN A 399 15.10 11.51 -0.65
N GLY A 400 15.42 11.57 0.65
CA GLY A 400 15.83 12.76 1.38
C GLY A 400 14.68 13.66 1.86
N ALA A 401 13.43 13.37 1.51
CA ALA A 401 12.28 14.20 1.87
C ALA A 401 12.07 14.30 3.38
N THR A 402 12.30 13.22 4.13
CA THR A 402 12.01 13.18 5.58
C THR A 402 12.90 14.13 6.38
N ARG A 403 14.08 14.48 5.85
CA ARG A 403 15.07 15.39 6.47
C ARG A 403 14.58 16.83 6.61
N VAL A 404 13.52 17.21 5.89
CA VAL A 404 12.93 18.54 5.92
C VAL A 404 11.48 18.55 6.43
N MET A 405 10.96 17.40 6.85
CA MET A 405 9.59 17.24 7.35
C MET A 405 9.53 17.24 8.88
N SER A 406 8.40 17.69 9.42
CA SER A 406 8.06 17.54 10.86
C SER A 406 7.48 16.15 11.14
N TYR A 407 7.51 15.75 12.42
CA TYR A 407 6.85 14.55 12.91
C TYR A 407 5.38 14.48 12.47
N ALA A 408 4.63 15.59 12.58
CA ALA A 408 3.22 15.65 12.20
C ALA A 408 3.01 15.38 10.70
N GLN A 409 3.85 15.94 9.82
CA GLN A 409 3.77 15.70 8.38
C GLN A 409 4.10 14.26 8.01
N ILE A 410 5.09 13.65 8.68
CA ILE A 410 5.48 12.27 8.44
C ILE A 410 4.38 11.30 8.89
N MET A 411 3.84 11.50 10.09
CA MET A 411 2.77 10.66 10.61
C MET A 411 1.48 10.81 9.80
N ALA A 412 1.15 12.02 9.32
CA ALA A 412 -0.01 12.23 8.46
C ALA A 412 0.01 11.37 7.19
N TYR A 413 1.20 11.04 6.65
CA TYR A 413 1.33 10.10 5.53
C TYR A 413 1.44 8.64 6.00
N GLY A 414 2.21 8.39 7.07
CA GLY A 414 2.45 7.06 7.62
C GLY A 414 1.20 6.35 8.17
N GLU A 415 0.17 7.13 8.52
CA GLU A 415 -1.13 6.68 9.04
C GLU A 415 -2.20 6.52 7.94
N LEU A 416 -1.93 6.90 6.69
CA LEU A 416 -2.86 6.68 5.59
C LEU A 416 -3.07 5.18 5.35
N GLU A 417 -4.31 4.77 5.10
CA GLU A 417 -4.65 3.38 4.78
C GLU A 417 -4.05 2.94 3.42
N PRO A 418 -3.74 1.64 3.22
CA PRO A 418 -3.33 1.11 1.94
C PRO A 418 -4.50 1.07 0.96
N VAL A 419 -4.22 1.44 -0.28
CA VAL A 419 -5.24 1.43 -1.33
C VAL A 419 -5.28 0.10 -2.09
N SER A 420 -4.36 -0.82 -1.80
CA SER A 420 -4.27 -2.13 -2.43
C SER A 420 -3.63 -3.15 -1.49
N ASP A 421 -3.81 -4.43 -1.78
CA ASP A 421 -3.14 -5.51 -1.05
C ASP A 421 -1.61 -5.45 -1.22
N GLU A 422 -1.11 -5.00 -2.38
CA GLU A 422 0.32 -4.83 -2.59
C GLU A 422 0.91 -3.70 -1.74
N GLN A 423 0.20 -2.57 -1.62
CA GLN A 423 0.60 -1.49 -0.71
C GLN A 423 0.56 -1.92 0.74
N LYS A 424 -0.47 -2.70 1.13
CA LYS A 424 -0.56 -3.28 2.46
C LYS A 424 0.65 -4.17 2.76
N HIS A 425 1.00 -5.05 1.83
CA HIS A 425 2.18 -5.90 1.94
C HIS A 425 3.48 -5.09 2.04
N LYS A 426 3.65 -4.03 1.23
CA LYS A 426 4.81 -3.13 1.32
C LYS A 426 4.92 -2.47 2.71
N ARG A 427 3.80 -2.03 3.29
CA ARG A 427 3.77 -1.44 4.63
C ARG A 427 4.14 -2.44 5.72
N ASP A 428 3.67 -3.68 5.60
CA ASP A 428 4.04 -4.78 6.49
C ASP A 428 5.56 -5.06 6.41
N LEU A 429 6.14 -5.10 5.20
CA LEU A 429 7.59 -5.26 5.02
C LEU A 429 8.42 -4.09 5.58
N ALA A 430 7.89 -2.87 5.55
CA ALA A 430 8.55 -1.69 6.11
C ALA A 430 8.60 -1.69 7.66
N LEU A 431 7.83 -2.56 8.34
CA LEU A 431 7.85 -2.70 9.80
C LEU A 431 8.94 -3.62 10.32
N ILE A 432 9.52 -4.49 9.48
CA ILE A 432 10.41 -5.56 9.94
C ILE A 432 11.64 -5.03 10.66
N ASP A 433 12.40 -4.15 10.00
CA ASP A 433 13.64 -3.61 10.56
C ASP A 433 13.38 -2.76 11.82
N PRO A 434 12.36 -1.86 11.84
CA PRO A 434 11.95 -1.17 13.06
C PRO A 434 11.58 -2.10 14.22
N ILE A 435 10.87 -3.21 13.97
CA ILE A 435 10.50 -4.19 14.99
C ILE A 435 11.75 -4.92 15.53
N VAL A 436 12.69 -5.27 14.66
CA VAL A 436 13.96 -5.90 15.07
C VAL A 436 14.80 -4.94 15.91
N ASP A 437 14.88 -3.66 15.53
CA ASP A 437 15.57 -2.62 16.32
C ASP A 437 14.92 -2.41 17.69
N TRP A 438 13.58 -2.37 17.71
CA TRP A 438 12.82 -2.30 18.95
C TRP A 438 13.04 -3.54 19.83
N ALA A 439 13.16 -4.73 19.24
CA ALA A 439 13.44 -5.96 19.97
C ALA A 439 14.86 -6.00 20.53
N LEU A 440 15.85 -5.45 19.82
CA LEU A 440 17.22 -5.30 20.30
C LEU A 440 17.29 -4.33 21.48
N ILE A 441 16.70 -3.14 21.35
CA ILE A 441 16.77 -2.11 22.42
C ILE A 441 15.98 -2.51 23.67
N ASN A 442 14.88 -3.26 23.51
CA ASN A 442 14.13 -3.84 24.62
C ASN A 442 14.66 -5.19 25.10
N GLN A 443 15.81 -5.67 24.59
CA GLN A 443 16.44 -6.94 25.01
C GLN A 443 15.54 -8.18 24.85
N ILE A 444 14.63 -8.19 23.87
CA ILE A 444 13.86 -9.39 23.47
C ILE A 444 14.75 -10.36 22.68
N VAL A 445 15.70 -9.80 21.92
CA VAL A 445 16.75 -10.51 21.21
C VAL A 445 18.08 -9.78 21.39
N THR A 446 19.19 -10.49 21.24
CA THR A 446 20.54 -9.92 21.28
C THR A 446 21.18 -9.88 19.89
N ILE A 447 22.19 -9.02 19.71
CA ILE A 447 22.95 -8.93 18.46
C ILE A 447 23.61 -10.29 18.13
N ALA A 448 24.16 -10.97 19.14
CA ALA A 448 24.79 -12.28 18.96
C ALA A 448 23.80 -13.36 18.50
N GLU A 449 22.58 -13.40 19.07
CA GLU A 449 21.53 -14.31 18.62
C GLU A 449 21.07 -13.99 17.19
N LEU A 450 20.95 -12.70 16.85
CA LEU A 450 20.54 -12.24 15.53
C LEU A 450 21.56 -12.63 14.45
N GLU A 451 22.85 -12.51 14.74
CA GLU A 451 23.95 -12.92 13.85
C GLU A 451 23.95 -14.45 13.61
N GLN A 452 23.61 -15.23 14.64
CA GLN A 452 23.56 -16.70 14.57
C GLN A 452 22.27 -17.22 13.91
N THR A 453 21.10 -16.72 14.31
CA THR A 453 19.77 -17.26 13.98
C THR A 453 18.75 -16.16 13.63
N GLU A 454 18.99 -15.47 12.52
CA GLU A 454 18.20 -14.29 12.12
C GLU A 454 16.69 -14.55 11.99
N GLU A 455 16.28 -15.67 11.38
CA GLU A 455 14.87 -16.03 11.20
C GLU A 455 14.13 -16.14 12.55
N ALA A 456 14.66 -16.96 13.45
CA ALA A 456 14.05 -17.23 14.75
C ALA A 456 13.98 -15.95 15.60
N CYS A 457 15.02 -15.11 15.55
CA CYS A 457 15.05 -13.82 16.24
C CYS A 457 14.01 -12.86 15.68
N THR A 458 13.91 -12.76 14.34
CA THR A 458 12.92 -11.90 13.67
C THR A 458 11.50 -12.33 14.02
N ARG A 459 11.21 -13.63 14.00
CA ARG A 459 9.89 -14.16 14.39
C ARG A 459 9.55 -13.84 15.85
N ARG A 460 10.50 -14.04 16.77
CA ARG A 460 10.34 -13.70 18.18
C ARG A 460 10.06 -12.20 18.39
N ALA A 461 10.76 -11.34 17.65
CA ALA A 461 10.56 -9.90 17.68
C ALA A 461 9.15 -9.51 17.23
N ILE A 462 8.67 -10.09 16.13
CA ILE A 462 7.31 -9.87 15.61
C ILE A 462 6.26 -10.36 16.60
N ASP A 463 6.38 -11.59 17.10
CA ASP A 463 5.41 -12.16 18.04
C ASP A 463 5.31 -11.30 19.32
N ALA A 464 6.44 -10.79 19.83
CA ALA A 464 6.48 -9.89 20.97
C ALA A 464 5.81 -8.53 20.68
N PHE A 465 6.07 -7.96 19.50
CA PHE A 465 5.45 -6.71 19.06
C PHE A 465 3.93 -6.85 18.87
N ASP A 466 3.49 -7.93 18.23
CA ASP A 466 2.07 -8.24 18.00
C ASP A 466 1.34 -8.41 19.34
N GLN A 467 1.91 -9.21 20.25
CA GLN A 467 1.32 -9.44 21.56
C GLN A 467 1.22 -8.13 22.38
N HIS A 468 2.24 -7.28 22.30
CA HIS A 468 2.23 -5.98 22.97
C HIS A 468 1.21 -5.01 22.36
N SER A 469 1.11 -4.95 21.03
CA SER A 469 0.18 -4.08 20.31
C SER A 469 -1.28 -4.50 20.52
N GLU A 470 -1.55 -5.81 20.50
CA GLU A 470 -2.87 -6.39 20.71
C GLU A 470 -3.42 -6.06 22.11
N GLN A 471 -2.57 -6.01 23.14
CA GLN A 471 -3.00 -5.60 24.48
C GLN A 471 -3.58 -4.17 24.49
N PHE A 472 -3.02 -3.23 23.73
CA PHE A 472 -3.56 -1.87 23.60
C PHE A 472 -4.82 -1.80 22.76
N ALA A 473 -4.89 -2.59 21.68
CA ALA A 473 -6.09 -2.71 20.85
C ALA A 473 -7.26 -3.30 21.66
N GLN A 474 -7.00 -4.27 22.52
CA GLN A 474 -7.99 -4.87 23.42
C GLN A 474 -8.49 -3.88 24.47
N ILE A 475 -7.64 -3.01 25.02
CA ILE A 475 -8.07 -1.90 25.89
C ILE A 475 -9.08 -1.02 25.14
N ALA A 476 -8.71 -0.54 23.95
CA ALA A 476 -9.56 0.33 23.15
C ALA A 476 -10.89 -0.35 22.76
N LYS A 477 -10.85 -1.63 22.37
CA LYS A 477 -12.03 -2.44 22.04
C LYS A 477 -12.93 -2.62 23.27
N ALA A 478 -12.38 -3.01 24.41
CA ALA A 478 -13.17 -3.27 25.62
C ALA A 478 -13.94 -2.03 26.09
N PHE A 479 -13.33 -0.84 26.00
CA PHE A 479 -13.98 0.41 26.40
C PHE A 479 -14.92 1.00 25.32
N SER A 480 -14.81 0.59 24.06
CA SER A 480 -15.68 1.05 22.97
C SER A 480 -16.79 0.08 22.58
N THR A 481 -16.76 -1.17 23.10
CA THR A 481 -17.81 -2.16 22.84
C THR A 481 -19.02 -1.84 23.72
N PRO A 482 -20.23 -1.67 23.14
CA PRO A 482 -21.44 -1.44 23.93
C PRO A 482 -21.79 -2.67 24.78
N LEU A 483 -22.58 -2.48 25.85
CA LEU A 483 -23.09 -3.63 26.60
C LEU A 483 -24.08 -4.42 25.75
N PRO A 484 -24.22 -5.74 26.01
CA PRO A 484 -25.20 -6.56 25.32
C PRO A 484 -26.61 -5.99 25.48
N ASP A 485 -27.30 -5.65 24.38
CA ASP A 485 -28.69 -5.20 24.44
C ASP A 485 -29.65 -6.40 24.33
N ARG A 486 -30.46 -6.60 25.39
CA ARG A 486 -31.46 -7.67 25.46
C ARG A 486 -32.47 -7.60 24.29
N ALA A 487 -32.81 -6.41 23.80
CA ALA A 487 -33.70 -6.23 22.66
C ALA A 487 -33.01 -6.55 21.32
N GLU A 488 -31.72 -6.23 21.15
CA GLU A 488 -30.97 -6.63 19.95
C GLU A 488 -30.74 -8.13 19.88
N ILE A 489 -30.40 -8.78 21.01
CA ILE A 489 -30.30 -10.24 21.13
C ILE A 489 -31.61 -10.89 20.70
N ALA A 490 -32.73 -10.36 21.21
CA ALA A 490 -34.06 -10.84 20.84
C ALA A 490 -34.35 -10.66 19.34
N ARG A 491 -34.07 -9.49 18.76
CA ARG A 491 -34.22 -9.25 17.32
C ARG A 491 -33.38 -10.19 16.47
N ALA A 492 -32.13 -10.45 16.85
CA ALA A 492 -31.25 -11.35 16.13
C ALA A 492 -31.80 -12.79 16.10
N ALA A 493 -32.26 -13.29 17.25
CA ALA A 493 -32.89 -14.61 17.34
C ALA A 493 -34.19 -14.69 16.53
N LEU A 494 -35.02 -13.64 16.59
CA LEU A 494 -36.30 -13.58 15.88
C LEU A 494 -36.15 -13.50 14.36
N LYS A 495 -35.13 -12.79 13.84
CA LYS A 495 -34.84 -12.75 12.39
C LYS A 495 -34.54 -14.13 11.82
N ILE A 496 -33.93 -15.01 12.63
CA ILE A 496 -33.64 -16.40 12.24
C ILE A 496 -34.90 -17.28 12.36
N ALA A 497 -35.67 -17.13 13.43
CA ALA A 497 -36.86 -17.94 13.68
C ALA A 497 -38.08 -17.53 12.83
N ALA A 498 -38.14 -16.28 12.36
CA ALA A 498 -39.19 -15.72 11.51
C ALA A 498 -38.59 -14.94 10.32
N PRO A 499 -37.98 -15.64 9.34
CA PRO A 499 -37.34 -14.99 8.20
C PRO A 499 -38.36 -14.22 7.34
N GLY A 500 -38.00 -13.00 6.95
CA GLY A 500 -38.86 -12.12 6.14
C GLY A 500 -39.97 -11.40 6.91
N CYS A 501 -40.03 -11.51 8.24
CA CYS A 501 -40.96 -10.73 9.07
C CYS A 501 -40.38 -9.33 9.35
N ASP A 502 -41.05 -8.29 8.87
CA ASP A 502 -40.70 -6.87 9.02
C ASP A 502 -41.34 -6.20 10.26
N THR A 503 -42.18 -6.93 10.99
CA THR A 503 -43.03 -6.44 12.09
C THR A 503 -42.61 -6.97 13.46
N LEU A 504 -41.31 -7.26 13.65
CA LEU A 504 -40.79 -7.85 14.90
C LEU A 504 -41.03 -6.95 16.13
N ASP A 505 -40.87 -5.64 15.96
CA ASP A 505 -41.01 -4.63 17.01
C ASP A 505 -42.44 -4.06 17.12
N GLU A 506 -43.34 -4.46 16.21
CA GLU A 506 -44.71 -3.96 16.22
C GLU A 506 -45.50 -4.57 17.39
N LYS A 507 -46.18 -3.73 18.17
CA LYS A 507 -47.06 -4.17 19.28
C LYS A 507 -48.39 -4.72 18.73
N ALA A 508 -48.32 -5.92 18.16
CA ALA A 508 -49.43 -6.56 17.46
C ALA A 508 -49.87 -7.91 18.06
N LEU A 509 -49.22 -8.37 19.14
CA LEU A 509 -49.50 -9.65 19.79
C LEU A 509 -50.24 -9.45 21.10
N SER A 510 -51.21 -10.33 21.39
CA SER A 510 -51.92 -10.31 22.68
C SER A 510 -52.15 -11.73 23.19
N GLU A 511 -52.12 -11.86 24.50
CA GLU A 511 -52.33 -13.12 25.22
C GLU A 511 -53.77 -13.60 25.11
N LYS A 512 -54.01 -14.91 25.06
CA LYS A 512 -55.35 -15.50 25.02
C LYS A 512 -56.25 -15.05 26.20
N GLY A 513 -57.11 -14.07 25.93
CA GLY A 513 -58.06 -13.47 26.88
C GLY A 513 -57.62 -12.10 27.46
N GLY A 514 -56.37 -11.68 27.23
CA GLY A 514 -55.82 -10.41 27.73
C GLY A 514 -56.05 -9.18 26.84
N GLN A 515 -56.04 -7.98 27.44
CA GLN A 515 -56.17 -6.70 26.72
C GLN A 515 -54.83 -6.01 26.41
N GLN A 516 -53.72 -6.56 26.89
CA GLN A 516 -52.38 -6.00 26.68
C GLN A 516 -51.83 -6.42 25.30
N VAL A 517 -51.18 -5.46 24.62
CA VAL A 517 -50.52 -5.68 23.33
C VAL A 517 -49.00 -5.52 23.46
N MET A 518 -48.26 -6.48 22.93
CA MET A 518 -46.80 -6.57 23.02
C MET A 518 -46.18 -6.86 21.65
N SER A 519 -44.89 -6.58 21.51
CA SER A 519 -44.10 -6.95 20.32
C SER A 519 -43.52 -8.35 20.44
N MET A 520 -43.05 -8.93 19.33
CA MET A 520 -42.33 -10.23 19.37
C MET A 520 -41.04 -10.10 20.16
N VAL A 521 -40.37 -8.95 20.03
CA VAL A 521 -39.12 -8.63 20.74
C VAL A 521 -39.36 -8.61 22.26
N ASP A 522 -40.34 -7.85 22.75
CA ASP A 522 -40.65 -7.79 24.19
C ASP A 522 -40.99 -9.16 24.78
N LEU A 523 -41.82 -9.94 24.07
CA LEU A 523 -42.25 -11.27 24.53
C LEU A 523 -41.11 -12.29 24.51
N HIS A 524 -40.16 -12.15 23.58
CA HIS A 524 -39.00 -13.01 23.57
C HIS A 524 -38.03 -12.65 24.69
N GLN A 525 -37.87 -11.35 24.98
CA GLN A 525 -37.09 -10.89 26.14
C GLN A 525 -37.64 -11.47 27.43
N SER A 526 -38.95 -11.36 27.69
CA SER A 526 -39.60 -11.87 28.91
C SER A 526 -39.74 -13.41 28.97
N GLY A 527 -39.46 -14.10 27.87
CA GLY A 527 -39.62 -15.56 27.75
C GLY A 527 -41.06 -16.02 27.50
N ASP A 528 -42.00 -15.09 27.34
CA ASP A 528 -43.42 -15.40 27.13
C ASP A 528 -43.74 -15.81 25.68
N LEU A 529 -42.88 -15.48 24.70
CA LEU A 529 -43.13 -15.78 23.27
C LEU A 529 -43.17 -17.29 22.98
N VAL A 530 -42.35 -18.09 23.66
CA VAL A 530 -42.23 -19.54 23.43
C VAL A 530 -43.39 -20.34 24.04
N THR A 531 -44.22 -19.70 24.86
CA THR A 531 -45.38 -20.34 25.53
C THR A 531 -46.51 -20.69 24.55
N GLY A 532 -46.51 -20.10 23.35
CA GLY A 532 -47.57 -20.25 22.36
C GLY A 532 -48.88 -19.51 22.70
N GLN A 533 -48.92 -18.75 23.79
CA GLN A 533 -50.15 -18.09 24.27
C GLN A 533 -50.42 -16.71 23.65
N TRP A 534 -49.46 -16.17 22.89
CA TRP A 534 -49.48 -14.82 22.35
C TRP A 534 -49.57 -14.82 20.82
N ASP A 535 -50.66 -14.32 20.27
CA ASP A 535 -50.90 -14.36 18.82
C ASP A 535 -51.49 -13.06 18.28
N ARG A 536 -51.47 -12.90 16.96
CA ARG A 536 -52.14 -11.82 16.25
C ARG A 536 -53.64 -12.09 16.29
N ARG A 537 -54.42 -11.16 16.84
CA ARG A 537 -55.89 -11.25 16.92
C ARG A 537 -56.55 -9.88 16.95
N THR A 538 -57.88 -9.86 16.94
CA THR A 538 -58.66 -8.64 17.16
C THR A 538 -58.71 -8.32 18.66
N VAL A 539 -58.25 -7.12 19.04
CA VAL A 539 -58.21 -6.65 20.44
C VAL A 539 -58.96 -5.33 20.57
N ARG A 540 -59.68 -5.16 21.69
CA ARG A 540 -60.37 -3.92 22.05
C ARG A 540 -59.70 -3.32 23.27
N LEU A 541 -58.90 -2.26 23.07
CA LEU A 541 -58.17 -1.60 24.13
C LEU A 541 -59.11 -0.72 24.97
N VAL A 542 -58.90 -0.67 26.29
CA VAL A 542 -59.59 0.24 27.20
C VAL A 542 -58.57 1.23 27.75
N THR A 543 -58.81 2.53 27.57
CA THR A 543 -57.93 3.60 28.09
C THR A 543 -58.78 4.56 28.93
N ASN A 544 -58.40 4.81 30.19
CA ASN A 544 -59.14 5.67 31.12
C ASN A 544 -60.64 5.31 31.25
N GLY A 545 -60.97 4.01 31.22
CA GLY A 545 -62.34 3.52 31.31
C GLY A 545 -63.15 3.59 30.00
N VAL A 546 -62.58 4.09 28.90
CA VAL A 546 -63.25 4.21 27.60
C VAL A 546 -62.77 3.11 26.64
N PRO A 547 -63.68 2.29 26.06
CA PRO A 547 -63.31 1.30 25.04
C PRO A 547 -62.97 1.97 23.70
N LYS A 548 -61.78 1.69 23.17
CA LYS A 548 -61.38 2.13 21.82
C LYS A 548 -61.98 1.21 20.73
N PRO A 549 -61.99 1.65 19.45
CA PRO A 549 -62.32 0.80 18.32
C PRO A 549 -61.47 -0.48 18.30
N ALA A 550 -62.05 -1.60 17.90
CA ALA A 550 -61.33 -2.87 17.82
C ALA A 550 -60.28 -2.80 16.70
N ILE A 551 -59.04 -3.16 17.02
CA ILE A 551 -57.93 -3.21 16.05
C ILE A 551 -57.72 -4.69 15.69
N ASN A 552 -57.80 -5.01 14.39
CA ASN A 552 -57.58 -6.37 13.90
C ASN A 552 -56.14 -6.55 13.40
N TYR A 553 -55.28 -7.12 14.24
CA TYR A 553 -53.88 -7.42 13.90
C TYR A 553 -53.71 -8.71 13.08
N ASN A 554 -54.78 -9.48 12.85
CA ASN A 554 -54.75 -10.71 12.04
C ASN A 554 -55.84 -10.73 10.96
N PRO A 555 -55.72 -9.87 9.92
CA PRO A 555 -56.67 -9.88 8.80
C PRO A 555 -56.67 -11.21 8.03
N SER A 556 -55.57 -11.99 8.10
CA SER A 556 -55.44 -13.27 7.40
C SER A 556 -56.05 -14.49 8.12
N GLY A 557 -56.39 -14.37 9.40
CA GLY A 557 -56.87 -15.49 10.24
C GLY A 557 -55.83 -16.58 10.54
N VAL A 558 -54.58 -16.46 10.09
CA VAL A 558 -53.51 -17.44 10.29
C VAL A 558 -52.72 -17.09 11.56
N SER A 559 -52.48 -18.09 12.41
CA SER A 559 -51.65 -17.93 13.62
C SER A 559 -50.20 -17.59 13.27
N LEU A 560 -49.58 -16.74 14.08
CA LEU A 560 -48.15 -16.42 14.00
C LEU A 560 -47.28 -17.69 14.05
N TYR A 561 -47.62 -18.63 14.93
CA TYR A 561 -46.85 -19.87 15.13
C TYR A 561 -47.05 -20.88 14.01
N THR A 562 -48.17 -20.83 13.29
CA THR A 562 -48.36 -21.63 12.07
C THR A 562 -47.48 -21.09 10.94
N ARG A 563 -47.35 -19.76 10.82
CA ARG A 563 -46.49 -19.12 9.81
C ARG A 563 -45.00 -19.27 10.13
N TYR A 564 -44.63 -19.22 11.41
CA TYR A 564 -43.25 -19.31 11.88
C TYR A 564 -43.11 -20.34 13.02
N PRO A 565 -43.09 -21.65 12.71
CA PRO A 565 -43.09 -22.72 13.72
C PRO A 565 -41.82 -22.75 14.59
N ASN A 566 -40.72 -22.18 14.11
CA ASN A 566 -39.46 -22.12 14.85
C ASN A 566 -39.50 -21.13 16.04
N LEU A 567 -40.51 -20.27 16.14
CA LEU A 567 -40.68 -19.37 17.29
C LEU A 567 -40.82 -20.14 18.62
N LEU A 568 -41.41 -21.35 18.60
CA LEU A 568 -41.54 -22.19 19.79
C LEU A 568 -40.23 -22.88 20.21
N LYS A 569 -39.19 -22.81 19.37
CA LYS A 569 -37.87 -23.43 19.61
C LYS A 569 -36.79 -22.41 19.98
N LEU A 570 -37.16 -21.16 20.18
CA LEU A 570 -36.22 -20.10 20.54
C LEU A 570 -35.57 -20.40 21.90
N GLY A 571 -34.25 -20.21 21.98
CA GLY A 571 -33.51 -20.28 23.24
C GLY A 571 -33.82 -19.10 24.15
N SER A 572 -33.43 -19.17 25.43
CA SER A 572 -33.66 -18.06 26.37
C SER A 572 -32.80 -16.83 26.05
N CYS A 573 -33.45 -15.66 25.93
CA CYS A 573 -32.77 -14.39 25.75
C CYS A 573 -31.83 -14.06 26.92
N ASP A 574 -32.24 -14.41 28.15
CA ASP A 574 -31.43 -14.18 29.35
C ASP A 574 -30.15 -15.04 29.37
N VAL A 575 -30.21 -16.28 28.86
CA VAL A 575 -29.02 -17.16 28.77
C VAL A 575 -28.00 -16.63 27.77
N GLU A 576 -28.46 -16.13 26.62
CA GLU A 576 -27.56 -15.55 25.61
C GLU A 576 -27.00 -14.21 26.07
N MET A 577 -27.81 -13.38 26.74
CA MET A 577 -27.34 -12.15 27.40
C MET A 577 -26.26 -12.47 28.43
N ASP A 578 -26.46 -13.47 29.28
CA ASP A 578 -25.47 -13.90 30.28
C ASP A 578 -24.16 -14.39 29.64
N ARG A 579 -24.26 -15.10 28.52
CA ARG A 579 -23.09 -15.55 27.74
C ARG A 579 -22.30 -14.35 27.20
N GLN A 580 -22.98 -13.38 26.58
CA GLN A 580 -22.34 -12.17 26.05
C GLN A 580 -21.76 -11.30 27.17
N LEU A 581 -22.48 -11.14 28.28
CA LEU A 581 -22.03 -10.42 29.47
C LEU A 581 -20.80 -11.07 30.12
N ALA A 582 -20.73 -12.40 30.17
CA ALA A 582 -19.56 -13.09 30.71
C ALA A 582 -18.31 -12.84 29.87
N VAL A 583 -18.44 -12.80 28.54
CA VAL A 583 -17.34 -12.43 27.62
C VAL A 583 -16.93 -10.98 27.85
N HIS A 584 -17.88 -10.05 27.83
CA HIS A 584 -17.63 -8.63 28.02
C HIS A 584 -16.98 -8.33 29.38
N PHE A 585 -17.43 -8.98 30.46
CA PHE A 585 -16.84 -8.85 31.79
C PHE A 585 -15.37 -9.28 31.82
N ASN A 586 -15.02 -10.38 31.14
CA ASN A 586 -13.63 -10.82 31.04
C ASN A 586 -12.79 -9.85 30.22
N GLU A 587 -13.33 -9.32 29.11
CA GLU A 587 -12.65 -8.27 28.32
C GLU A 587 -12.40 -7.01 29.16
N LEU A 588 -13.38 -6.55 29.96
CA LEU A 588 -13.22 -5.41 30.88
C LEU A 588 -12.19 -5.67 31.98
N LYS A 589 -12.14 -6.87 32.58
CA LYS A 589 -11.10 -7.23 33.56
C LYS A 589 -9.71 -7.19 32.94
N SER A 590 -9.54 -7.75 31.74
CA SER A 590 -8.26 -7.73 31.01
C SER A 590 -7.85 -6.32 30.61
N ALA A 591 -8.81 -5.46 30.22
CA ALA A 591 -8.54 -4.06 29.94
C ALA A 591 -8.12 -3.29 31.19
N MET A 592 -8.82 -3.46 32.31
CA MET A 592 -8.46 -2.85 33.60
C MET A 592 -7.07 -3.29 34.07
N LEU A 593 -6.74 -4.58 33.93
CA LEU A 593 -5.41 -5.10 34.24
C LEU A 593 -4.36 -4.33 33.43
N SER A 594 -4.58 -4.20 32.13
CA SER A 594 -3.66 -3.54 31.22
C SER A 594 -3.56 -2.02 31.48
N THR A 595 -4.64 -1.33 31.85
CA THR A 595 -4.59 0.11 32.20
C THR A 595 -3.85 0.36 33.51
N VAL A 596 -4.00 -0.51 34.50
CA VAL A 596 -3.22 -0.42 35.75
C VAL A 596 -1.74 -0.66 35.48
N LYS A 597 -1.40 -1.72 34.73
CA LYS A 597 -0.01 -2.00 34.33
C LYS A 597 0.61 -0.82 33.59
N LEU A 598 -0.15 -0.19 32.69
CA LEU A 598 0.26 1.01 31.95
C LEU A 598 0.59 2.17 32.90
N ALA A 599 -0.29 2.47 33.86
CA ALA A 599 -0.10 3.55 34.83
C ALA A 599 1.09 3.32 35.78
N LEU A 600 1.36 2.06 36.15
CA LEU A 600 2.50 1.67 36.98
C LEU A 600 3.82 1.73 36.19
N ALA A 601 3.83 1.23 34.96
CA ALA A 601 5.04 1.23 34.10
C ALA A 601 5.53 2.63 33.72
N GLN A 602 4.65 3.64 33.80
CA GLN A 602 4.96 5.06 33.58
C GLN A 602 5.52 5.77 34.82
N MET A 603 5.54 5.13 36.00
CA MET A 603 6.08 5.74 37.22
C MET A 603 7.60 6.00 37.09
N PRO A 604 8.12 7.05 37.75
CA PRO A 604 9.55 7.24 37.92
C PRO A 604 10.20 5.99 38.54
N GLU A 605 11.37 5.61 38.03
CA GLU A 605 12.03 4.33 38.38
C GLU A 605 12.25 4.17 39.89
N ALA A 606 12.70 5.23 40.56
CA ALA A 606 12.90 5.23 42.01
C ALA A 606 11.61 4.99 42.81
N ASP A 607 10.49 5.56 42.36
CA ASP A 607 9.19 5.38 43.04
C ASP A 607 8.58 4.01 42.72
N LEU A 608 8.75 3.52 41.49
CA LEU A 608 8.33 2.18 41.08
C LEU A 608 9.07 1.10 41.89
N GLN A 609 10.38 1.28 42.11
CA GLN A 609 11.18 0.36 42.93
C GLN A 609 10.61 0.22 44.35
N VAL A 610 10.11 1.31 44.94
CA VAL A 610 9.47 1.28 46.27
C VAL A 610 8.21 0.40 46.23
N PHE A 611 7.33 0.58 45.26
CA PHE A 611 6.10 -0.22 45.17
C PHE A 611 6.35 -1.69 44.81
N MET A 612 7.41 -1.99 44.05
CA MET A 612 7.77 -3.37 43.75
C MET A 612 8.23 -4.13 45.01
N ASN A 613 8.93 -3.46 45.93
CA ASN A 613 9.65 -4.11 47.03
C ASN A 613 9.05 -3.92 48.43
N ALA A 614 8.00 -3.11 48.60
CA ALA A 614 7.42 -2.80 49.91
C ALA A 614 6.04 -3.41 50.12
N ASP A 615 5.60 -3.43 51.38
CA ASP A 615 4.18 -3.55 51.72
C ASP A 615 3.42 -2.36 51.11
N ILE A 616 2.43 -2.64 50.27
CA ILE A 616 1.58 -1.61 49.64
C ILE A 616 0.26 -1.53 50.39
N HIS A 617 -0.02 -0.36 50.95
CA HIS A 617 -1.28 -0.03 51.60
C HIS A 617 -2.19 0.73 50.64
N PHE A 618 -3.43 0.28 50.51
CA PHE A 618 -4.42 0.89 49.62
C PHE A 618 -5.48 1.63 50.42
N PHE A 619 -5.87 2.82 49.94
CA PHE A 619 -6.99 3.59 50.48
C PHE A 619 -7.98 3.94 49.39
N THR A 620 -9.26 3.94 49.73
CA THR A 620 -10.32 4.41 48.85
C THR A 620 -10.89 5.73 49.29
N VAL A 621 -11.27 6.53 48.30
CA VAL A 621 -11.84 7.87 48.49
C VAL A 621 -13.33 7.80 48.21
N ARG A 622 -14.13 8.45 49.05
CA ARG A 622 -15.59 8.51 48.89
C ARG A 622 -16.16 9.83 49.37
N GLU A 623 -17.32 10.18 48.85
CA GLU A 623 -18.16 11.25 49.41
C GLU A 623 -18.95 10.75 50.62
N SER A 624 -19.74 11.63 51.23
CA SER A 624 -20.63 11.24 52.34
C SER A 624 -21.62 10.18 51.87
N ALA A 625 -21.75 9.10 52.65
CA ALA A 625 -22.65 7.98 52.37
C ALA A 625 -23.88 7.95 53.30
N VAL A 626 -24.16 9.09 53.94
CA VAL A 626 -25.27 9.25 54.87
C VAL A 626 -26.57 9.40 54.08
N TYR A 627 -27.59 8.62 54.44
CA TYR A 627 -28.93 8.74 53.90
C TYR A 627 -29.94 8.76 55.04
N SER A 628 -31.04 9.50 54.86
CA SER A 628 -32.08 9.63 55.87
C SER A 628 -33.18 8.59 55.64
N LYS A 629 -33.42 7.74 56.64
CA LYS A 629 -34.50 6.75 56.59
C LYS A 629 -35.70 7.25 57.37
N SER A 630 -36.79 7.55 56.66
CA SER A 630 -38.05 7.97 57.29
C SER A 630 -38.75 6.77 57.94
N ARG A 631 -38.91 6.78 59.27
CA ARG A 631 -39.72 5.79 60.00
C ARG A 631 -41.00 6.46 60.47
N ARG A 632 -42.16 5.82 60.23
CA ARG A 632 -43.42 6.26 60.85
C ARG A 632 -43.37 5.93 62.34
N LEU A 633 -43.55 6.95 63.17
CA LEU A 633 -43.91 6.77 64.57
C LEU A 633 -45.44 6.79 64.65
N SER A 634 -46.05 5.98 65.51
CA SER A 634 -47.52 5.81 65.65
C SER A 634 -48.31 7.09 65.36
N GLY A 635 -49.04 7.11 64.24
CA GLY A 635 -49.71 8.30 63.70
C GLY A 635 -49.05 8.87 62.42
N PRO A 636 -49.41 10.08 61.98
CA PRO A 636 -48.93 10.68 60.72
C PRO A 636 -47.50 11.25 60.81
N LEU A 637 -46.83 11.15 61.97
CA LEU A 637 -45.49 11.68 62.21
C LEU A 637 -44.41 10.75 61.62
N LYS A 638 -43.59 11.29 60.72
CA LYS A 638 -42.38 10.64 60.20
C LYS A 638 -41.16 11.23 60.92
N ILE A 639 -40.25 10.36 61.36
CA ILE A 639 -38.93 10.76 61.86
C ILE A 639 -37.90 10.29 60.83
N ASP A 640 -37.06 11.21 60.38
CA ASP A 640 -35.94 10.91 59.52
C ASP A 640 -34.71 10.62 60.39
N LEU A 641 -34.16 9.41 60.24
CA LEU A 641 -32.96 8.97 60.94
C LEU A 641 -31.82 8.86 59.94
N ASP A 642 -30.78 9.67 60.12
CA ASP A 642 -29.55 9.56 59.35
C ASP A 642 -28.84 8.25 59.66
N GLN A 643 -28.59 7.47 58.62
CA GLN A 643 -27.90 6.20 58.70
C GLN A 643 -26.80 6.13 57.65
N GLU A 644 -25.72 5.45 58.00
CA GLU A 644 -24.69 5.06 57.06
C GLU A 644 -24.56 3.53 57.17
N THR A 645 -24.55 2.83 56.05
CA THR A 645 -24.43 1.35 56.01
C THR A 645 -23.21 0.97 55.19
N ARG A 646 -22.79 -0.30 55.24
CA ARG A 646 -21.71 -0.76 54.37
C ARG A 646 -22.10 -0.63 52.90
N GLN A 647 -23.35 -0.97 52.55
CA GLN A 647 -23.87 -0.82 51.20
C GLN A 647 -23.82 0.64 50.73
N SER A 648 -24.29 1.59 51.54
CA SER A 648 -24.23 3.02 51.16
C SER A 648 -22.79 3.53 51.05
N ARG A 649 -21.87 3.05 51.90
CA ARG A 649 -20.43 3.36 51.78
C ARG A 649 -19.81 2.82 50.51
N ASP A 650 -20.08 1.55 50.18
CA ASP A 650 -19.57 0.92 48.97
C ASP A 650 -20.12 1.63 47.72
N ALA A 651 -21.40 2.07 47.74
CA ALA A 651 -22.01 2.86 46.67
C ALA A 651 -21.39 4.26 46.50
N ALA A 652 -21.08 4.95 47.59
CA ALA A 652 -20.42 6.27 47.56
C ALA A 652 -18.91 6.21 47.29
N THR A 653 -18.31 5.01 47.35
CA THR A 653 -16.87 4.83 47.14
C THR A 653 -16.52 5.03 45.68
N GLY A 654 -15.55 5.91 45.41
CA GLY A 654 -15.04 6.16 44.08
C GLY A 654 -14.52 4.88 43.43
N ARG A 655 -14.98 4.61 42.20
CA ARG A 655 -14.68 3.39 41.44
C ARG A 655 -13.52 3.56 40.46
N PHE A 656 -13.06 4.79 40.23
CA PHE A 656 -12.10 5.12 39.16
C PHE A 656 -10.70 5.47 39.66
N GLY A 657 -10.52 5.55 40.98
CA GLY A 657 -9.23 5.89 41.58
C GLY A 657 -8.99 5.15 42.89
N ILE A 658 -7.73 4.94 43.20
CA ILE A 658 -7.28 4.39 44.48
C ILE A 658 -5.98 5.08 44.91
N VAL A 659 -5.75 5.18 46.21
CA VAL A 659 -4.51 5.73 46.75
C VAL A 659 -3.61 4.57 47.16
N MET A 660 -2.38 4.57 46.67
CA MET A 660 -1.31 3.64 47.00
C MET A 660 -0.33 4.31 47.94
N TYR A 661 -0.02 3.67 49.06
CA TYR A 661 0.92 4.16 50.07
C TYR A 661 1.90 3.05 50.41
N ALA A 662 3.20 3.32 50.27
CA ALA A 662 4.27 2.39 50.59
C ALA A 662 5.32 3.07 51.47
N THR A 663 6.01 2.27 52.28
CA THR A 663 7.16 2.72 53.07
C THR A 663 8.31 1.73 52.85
N TYR A 664 9.44 2.23 52.35
CA TYR A 664 10.62 1.43 52.05
C TYR A 664 11.86 2.20 52.50
N GLU A 665 12.77 1.56 53.25
CA GLU A 665 14.00 2.20 53.76
C GLU A 665 13.78 3.57 54.45
N ASN A 666 12.69 3.71 55.22
CA ASN A 666 12.23 4.95 55.87
C ASN A 666 11.74 6.07 54.93
N ALA A 667 11.75 5.88 53.61
CA ALA A 667 11.10 6.77 52.65
C ALA A 667 9.62 6.40 52.49
N VAL A 668 8.75 7.41 52.47
CA VAL A 668 7.31 7.25 52.26
C VAL A 668 6.96 7.70 50.85
N THR A 669 6.30 6.82 50.09
CA THR A 669 5.86 7.12 48.73
C THR A 669 4.34 6.93 48.65
N CYS A 670 3.64 7.96 48.18
CA CYS A 670 2.19 7.97 48.06
C CYS A 670 1.78 8.37 46.64
N TYR A 671 0.92 7.58 46.01
CA TYR A 671 0.44 7.80 44.66
C TYR A 671 -1.08 7.70 44.60
N GLU A 672 -1.70 8.57 43.82
CA GLU A 672 -3.06 8.46 43.35
C GLU A 672 -3.02 7.70 42.02
N LEU A 673 -3.71 6.57 41.93
CA LEU A 673 -3.78 5.71 40.73
C LEU A 673 -5.20 5.77 40.18
N PHE A 674 -5.37 6.26 38.95
CA PHE A 674 -6.65 6.40 38.26
C PHE A 674 -6.79 5.32 37.19
N THR A 675 -7.49 4.25 37.54
CA THR A 675 -7.50 2.98 36.80
C THR A 675 -8.13 3.11 35.41
N SER A 676 -9.20 3.90 35.25
CA SER A 676 -9.92 4.09 33.98
C SER A 676 -9.18 4.97 32.97
N ARG A 677 -8.25 5.80 33.43
CA ARG A 677 -7.50 6.74 32.60
C ARG A 677 -6.05 6.29 32.35
N ALA A 678 -5.64 5.20 33.00
CA ALA A 678 -4.25 4.74 33.05
C ALA A 678 -3.28 5.86 33.47
N GLU A 679 -3.66 6.61 34.51
CA GLU A 679 -2.88 7.75 35.03
C GLU A 679 -2.45 7.44 36.47
N SER A 680 -1.23 7.86 36.84
CA SER A 680 -0.77 7.85 38.23
C SER A 680 -0.10 9.18 38.58
N ARG A 681 -0.25 9.62 39.83
CA ARG A 681 0.28 10.90 40.31
C ARG A 681 0.85 10.74 41.72
N LYS A 682 2.07 11.22 41.94
CA LYS A 682 2.64 11.32 43.28
C LYS A 682 1.92 12.40 44.10
N ASN A 683 1.56 12.09 45.35
CA ASN A 683 0.90 13.03 46.25
C ASN A 683 1.50 12.97 47.67
N ASP A 684 2.55 13.75 47.87
CA ASP A 684 3.28 13.82 49.15
C ASP A 684 2.43 14.49 50.25
N ALA A 685 1.54 15.42 49.89
CA ALA A 685 0.63 16.07 50.84
C ALA A 685 -0.37 15.05 51.44
N LEU A 686 -0.87 14.14 50.60
CA LEU A 686 -1.73 13.04 51.02
C LEU A 686 -0.96 12.02 51.86
N ALA A 687 0.32 11.77 51.55
CA ALA A 687 1.19 10.94 52.37
C ALA A 687 1.31 11.48 53.81
N ALA A 688 1.58 12.79 53.93
CA ALA A 688 1.67 13.47 55.21
C ALA A 688 0.34 13.41 55.99
N PHE A 689 -0.78 13.56 55.29
CA PHE A 689 -2.12 13.41 55.85
C PHE A 689 -2.37 12.01 56.42
N ILE A 690 -2.08 10.96 55.64
CA ILE A 690 -2.25 9.55 56.05
C ILE A 690 -1.47 9.26 57.34
N LYS A 691 -0.23 9.76 57.42
CA LYS A 691 0.65 9.59 58.59
C LYS A 691 0.14 10.36 59.80
N ARG A 692 -0.25 11.63 59.63
CA ARG A 692 -0.74 12.50 60.72
C ARG A 692 -2.02 11.96 61.35
N GLU A 693 -2.98 11.57 60.52
CA GLU A 693 -4.30 11.07 60.95
C GLU A 693 -4.27 9.58 61.32
N ARG A 694 -3.09 8.93 61.32
CA ARG A 694 -2.88 7.50 61.64
C ARG A 694 -3.83 6.58 60.85
N LYS A 695 -4.10 6.89 59.58
CA LYS A 695 -5.09 6.16 58.77
C LYS A 695 -4.77 4.67 58.60
N LEU A 696 -3.50 4.28 58.68
CA LEU A 696 -3.06 2.87 58.64
C LEU A 696 -3.54 2.03 59.84
N GLN A 697 -3.94 2.66 60.96
CA GLN A 697 -4.48 1.97 62.14
C GLN A 697 -5.99 1.69 62.02
N GLN A 698 -6.64 2.22 60.98
CA GLN A 698 -8.05 1.93 60.71
C GLN A 698 -8.24 0.45 60.36
N ARG A 699 -9.42 -0.09 60.63
CA ARG A 699 -9.76 -1.46 60.25
C ARG A 699 -9.84 -1.56 58.72
N SER A 700 -9.16 -2.56 58.16
CA SER A 700 -9.20 -2.86 56.72
C SER A 700 -10.63 -3.18 56.26
N ARG A 701 -11.06 -2.58 55.15
CA ARG A 701 -12.34 -2.89 54.51
C ARG A 701 -12.36 -4.28 53.87
N MET A 702 -11.20 -4.86 53.56
CA MET A 702 -11.10 -6.25 53.05
C MET A 702 -11.43 -7.31 54.11
N SER A 703 -11.29 -7.03 55.40
CA SER A 703 -11.50 -8.00 56.49
C SER A 703 -12.88 -7.94 57.15
N ALA A 704 -13.82 -7.19 56.59
CA ALA A 704 -15.17 -7.06 57.11
C ALA A 704 -16.07 -8.20 56.58
N SER A 705 -16.39 -9.18 57.44
CA SER A 705 -17.50 -10.12 57.26
C SER A 705 -18.64 -9.68 58.18
N GLY A 706 -19.65 -9.04 57.61
CA GLY A 706 -20.81 -8.52 58.32
C GLY A 706 -21.87 -8.12 57.31
N ASP A 707 -23.14 -8.26 57.67
CA ASP A 707 -24.27 -7.95 56.79
C ASP A 707 -24.23 -6.49 56.32
N ALA A 708 -24.31 -6.32 54.99
CA ALA A 708 -24.05 -5.06 54.29
C ALA A 708 -25.06 -3.95 54.61
N THR A 709 -26.20 -4.31 55.19
CA THR A 709 -27.32 -3.40 55.48
C THR A 709 -27.34 -2.90 56.91
N PHE A 710 -26.48 -3.42 57.80
CA PHE A 710 -26.43 -2.95 59.19
C PHE A 710 -25.94 -1.50 59.29
N PRO A 711 -26.59 -0.66 60.13
CA PRO A 711 -26.12 0.69 60.41
C PRO A 711 -24.71 0.70 61.04
N LEU A 712 -23.86 1.57 60.51
CA LEU A 712 -22.51 1.86 60.96
C LEU A 712 -22.44 3.27 61.57
N SER A 713 -21.36 3.56 62.29
CA SER A 713 -21.10 4.91 62.83
C SER A 713 -20.86 5.90 61.69
N ILE A 714 -21.59 7.02 61.68
CA ILE A 714 -21.46 8.06 60.65
C ILE A 714 -20.02 8.59 60.61
N THR A 715 -19.42 8.60 59.42
CA THR A 715 -18.07 9.14 59.18
C THR A 715 -18.15 10.55 58.62
N ALA A 716 -17.55 11.53 59.31
CA ALA A 716 -17.49 12.91 58.83
C ALA A 716 -16.48 13.08 57.69
N THR A 717 -16.83 13.90 56.70
CA THR A 717 -15.94 14.31 55.61
C THR A 717 -14.80 15.18 56.13
N GLN A 718 -13.61 15.04 55.55
CA GLN A 718 -12.40 15.79 55.88
C GLN A 718 -11.89 16.51 54.63
N SER A 719 -11.22 17.65 54.81
CA SER A 719 -10.54 18.33 53.70
C SER A 719 -9.30 17.54 53.30
N LEU A 720 -9.36 16.82 52.19
CA LEU A 720 -8.27 16.00 51.66
C LEU A 720 -7.53 16.74 50.53
N PRO A 721 -6.20 16.65 50.43
CA PRO A 721 -5.41 17.28 49.36
C PRO A 721 -5.49 16.47 48.06
N LEU A 722 -6.70 16.28 47.54
CA LEU A 722 -7.01 15.55 46.31
C LEU A 722 -8.28 16.12 45.67
N ASP A 723 -8.56 15.71 44.43
CA ASP A 723 -9.83 15.97 43.74
C ASP A 723 -10.73 14.73 43.81
N VAL A 724 -11.81 14.81 44.62
CA VAL A 724 -12.74 13.69 44.82
C VAL A 724 -13.47 13.30 43.53
N LYS A 725 -13.65 14.23 42.59
CA LYS A 725 -14.33 13.96 41.32
C LYS A 725 -13.52 13.03 40.42
N ARG A 726 -12.19 12.97 40.55
CA ARG A 726 -11.36 12.02 39.79
C ARG A 726 -11.60 10.58 40.22
N TYR A 727 -11.92 10.38 41.51
CA TYR A 727 -12.23 9.06 42.08
C TYR A 727 -13.66 8.60 41.78
N THR A 728 -14.62 9.53 41.81
CA THR A 728 -16.06 9.25 41.74
C THR A 728 -16.66 9.37 40.33
N HIS A 729 -16.14 10.28 39.50
CA HIS A 729 -16.70 10.60 38.17
C HIS A 729 -15.72 10.38 37.01
N ALA A 730 -14.50 9.84 37.26
CA ALA A 730 -13.44 9.66 36.25
C ALA A 730 -13.01 10.96 35.53
N SER A 731 -13.24 12.11 36.16
CA SER A 731 -12.91 13.43 35.60
C SER A 731 -11.42 13.59 35.30
N ALA A 732 -11.12 14.44 34.30
CA ALA A 732 -9.76 14.87 34.02
C ALA A 732 -9.23 15.77 35.15
N GLU A 733 -7.92 16.01 35.17
CA GLU A 733 -7.32 16.90 36.16
C GLU A 733 -7.83 18.34 36.01
N ASP A 734 -8.39 18.88 37.09
CA ASP A 734 -8.72 20.29 37.23
C ASP A 734 -7.69 20.95 38.18
N SER A 735 -6.79 21.73 37.61
CA SER A 735 -5.71 22.39 38.36
C SER A 735 -6.20 23.46 39.35
N SER A 736 -7.48 23.88 39.25
CA SER A 736 -8.08 24.79 40.21
C SER A 736 -8.46 24.11 41.54
N ILE A 737 -8.60 22.78 41.54
CA ILE A 737 -8.98 21.99 42.71
C ILE A 737 -7.74 21.44 43.40
N THR A 738 -7.40 22.00 44.55
CA THR A 738 -6.25 21.56 45.37
C THR A 738 -6.66 20.69 46.55
N SER A 739 -7.94 20.73 46.95
CA SER A 739 -8.49 19.91 48.03
C SER A 739 -10.00 19.70 47.88
N SER A 740 -10.50 18.56 48.36
CA SER A 740 -11.92 18.20 48.36
C SER A 740 -12.38 17.71 49.72
N MET A 741 -13.63 18.01 50.08
CA MET A 741 -14.29 17.40 51.23
C MET A 741 -14.65 15.95 50.91
N ALA A 742 -13.92 15.00 51.47
CA ALA A 742 -14.07 13.59 51.18
C ALA A 742 -13.65 12.72 52.37
N ILE A 743 -13.84 11.41 52.26
CA ILE A 743 -13.47 10.43 53.26
C ILE A 743 -12.45 9.48 52.64
N LEU A 744 -11.32 9.31 53.34
CA LEU A 744 -10.27 8.35 53.01
C LEU A 744 -10.38 7.14 53.93
N ASP A 745 -10.79 6.01 53.38
CA ASP A 745 -10.93 4.74 54.11
C ASP A 745 -9.77 3.80 53.80
N TYR A 746 -9.20 3.17 54.82
CA TYR A 746 -8.22 2.10 54.63
C TYR A 746 -8.85 0.87 53.99
N PHE A 747 -8.39 0.53 52.78
CA PHE A 747 -8.95 -0.58 52.02
C PHE A 747 -8.31 -1.91 52.41
N GLY A 748 -6.98 -2.00 52.32
CA GLY A 748 -6.25 -3.24 52.56
C GLY A 748 -4.76 -3.14 52.23
N ARG A 749 -4.07 -4.29 52.31
CA ARG A 749 -2.61 -4.38 52.12
C ARG A 749 -2.27 -5.48 51.12
N LEU A 750 -1.35 -5.20 50.21
CA LEU A 750 -0.62 -6.21 49.44
C LEU A 750 0.77 -6.37 50.08
N LYS A 751 1.14 -7.61 50.42
CA LYS A 751 2.42 -7.90 51.08
C LYS A 751 3.60 -7.64 50.13
N GLU A 752 4.75 -7.30 50.68
CA GLU A 752 6.01 -7.30 49.92
C GLU A 752 6.30 -8.67 49.29
N PRO A 753 7.00 -8.73 48.14
CA PRO A 753 7.40 -9.99 47.53
C PRO A 753 8.52 -10.67 48.32
N GLU A 754 8.67 -12.00 48.18
CA GLU A 754 9.73 -12.77 48.85
C GLU A 754 11.15 -12.46 48.32
N THR A 755 11.25 -11.93 47.11
CA THR A 755 12.51 -11.58 46.46
C THR A 755 12.49 -10.12 46.05
N THR A 756 13.54 -9.38 46.43
CA THR A 756 13.73 -7.99 45.99
C THR A 756 13.97 -7.94 44.49
N SER A 757 13.30 -7.02 43.83
CA SER A 757 13.31 -6.82 42.38
C SER A 757 13.73 -5.39 42.06
N THR A 758 14.52 -5.21 41.00
CA THR A 758 14.87 -3.89 40.48
C THR A 758 14.04 -3.61 39.24
N PRO A 759 13.42 -2.42 39.11
CA PRO A 759 12.69 -2.07 37.91
C PRO A 759 13.56 -2.25 36.67
N LYS A 760 13.02 -2.93 35.65
CA LYS A 760 13.71 -3.05 34.36
C LYS A 760 13.70 -1.71 33.62
N GLN A 761 14.69 -1.48 32.77
CA GLN A 761 14.73 -0.32 31.88
C GLN A 761 13.79 -0.50 30.69
N GLY A 762 13.17 0.58 30.21
CA GLY A 762 12.27 0.54 29.07
C GLY A 762 10.81 0.23 29.44
N PHE A 763 9.90 0.95 28.80
CA PHE A 763 8.46 0.79 29.01
C PHE A 763 7.96 -0.65 28.77
N TYR A 764 8.40 -1.32 27.70
CA TYR A 764 7.97 -2.69 27.39
C TYR A 764 8.33 -3.69 28.49
N GLN A 765 9.57 -3.61 29.02
CA GLN A 765 10.04 -4.51 30.06
C GLN A 765 9.32 -4.25 31.38
N LYS A 766 9.09 -2.98 31.76
CA LYS A 766 8.28 -2.61 32.93
C LYS A 766 6.84 -3.11 32.78
N PHE A 767 6.21 -2.87 31.63
CA PHE A 767 4.84 -3.29 31.38
C PHE A 767 4.67 -4.80 31.51
N ASN A 768 5.66 -5.59 31.10
CA ASN A 768 5.61 -7.06 31.20
C ASN A 768 6.26 -7.61 32.47
N ASP A 769 6.55 -6.75 33.46
CA ASP A 769 7.18 -7.18 34.70
C ASP A 769 6.19 -7.93 35.62
N PRO A 770 6.56 -9.11 36.16
CA PRO A 770 5.70 -9.86 37.08
C PRO A 770 5.29 -9.09 38.33
N ASP A 771 6.13 -8.20 38.87
CA ASP A 771 5.79 -7.44 40.08
C ASP A 771 4.77 -6.35 39.80
N ILE A 772 4.81 -5.74 38.61
CA ILE A 772 3.75 -4.82 38.16
C ILE A 772 2.45 -5.59 37.92
N ALA A 773 2.52 -6.78 37.31
CA ALA A 773 1.35 -7.63 37.10
C ALA A 773 0.70 -8.02 38.45
N ARG A 774 1.49 -8.37 39.46
CA ARG A 774 1.02 -8.68 40.83
C ARG A 774 0.18 -7.56 41.46
N ILE A 775 0.64 -6.31 41.34
CA ILE A 775 -0.11 -5.14 41.85
C ILE A 775 -1.42 -4.96 41.06
N ALA A 776 -1.35 -5.08 39.74
CA ALA A 776 -2.50 -4.92 38.87
C ALA A 776 -3.56 -6.02 39.10
N GLU A 777 -3.14 -7.28 39.22
CA GLU A 777 -4.00 -8.43 39.52
C GLU A 777 -4.71 -8.25 40.86
N PHE A 778 -3.98 -7.84 41.91
CA PHE A 778 -4.56 -7.54 43.22
C PHE A 778 -5.69 -6.50 43.11
N LEU A 779 -5.48 -5.42 42.34
CA LEU A 779 -6.50 -4.37 42.16
C LEU A 779 -7.69 -4.85 41.33
N VAL A 780 -7.47 -5.61 40.25
CA VAL A 780 -8.54 -6.14 39.40
C VAL A 780 -9.40 -7.18 40.13
N GLU A 781 -8.80 -7.98 41.01
CA GLU A 781 -9.50 -8.98 41.81
C GLU A 781 -10.31 -8.37 42.96
N ASN A 782 -9.77 -7.35 43.63
CA ASN A 782 -10.35 -6.80 44.85
C ASN A 782 -11.14 -5.50 44.62
N ARG A 783 -10.91 -4.78 43.51
CA ARG A 783 -11.54 -3.49 43.15
C ARG A 783 -11.87 -3.40 41.64
N PRO A 784 -12.63 -4.34 41.05
CA PRO A 784 -13.08 -4.19 39.66
C PRO A 784 -14.02 -2.97 39.51
N TYR A 785 -14.12 -2.39 38.31
CA TYR A 785 -15.05 -1.28 38.03
C TYR A 785 -16.51 -1.62 38.40
N LEU A 786 -16.93 -2.82 37.98
CA LEU A 786 -18.23 -3.42 38.26
C LEU A 786 -18.01 -4.90 38.57
N ASN A 787 -18.83 -5.47 39.45
CA ASN A 787 -18.88 -6.93 39.61
C ASN A 787 -19.93 -7.56 38.67
N LYS A 788 -19.87 -8.89 38.47
CA LYS A 788 -20.77 -9.61 37.55
C LYS A 788 -22.25 -9.37 37.84
N ARG A 789 -22.62 -9.25 39.12
CA ARG A 789 -24.00 -9.02 39.54
C ARG A 789 -24.44 -7.61 39.15
N GLU A 790 -23.65 -6.59 39.52
CA GLU A 790 -23.92 -5.19 39.15
C GLU A 790 -24.05 -5.01 37.63
N LEU A 791 -23.14 -5.63 36.86
CA LEU A 791 -23.15 -5.54 35.40
C LEU A 791 -24.41 -6.18 34.79
N ARG A 792 -24.83 -7.35 35.30
CA ARG A 792 -26.06 -8.02 34.86
C ARG A 792 -27.29 -7.17 35.16
N GLU A 793 -27.35 -6.59 36.36
CA GLU A 793 -28.48 -5.75 36.74
C GLU A 793 -28.55 -4.51 35.84
N ILE A 794 -27.45 -3.78 35.62
CA ILE A 794 -27.41 -2.59 34.73
C ILE A 794 -28.02 -2.87 33.35
N VAL A 795 -27.73 -4.01 32.74
CA VAL A 795 -28.19 -4.37 31.38
C VAL A 795 -29.62 -4.88 31.34
N ARG A 796 -30.14 -5.41 32.45
CA ARG A 796 -31.47 -6.04 32.50
C ARG A 796 -32.56 -5.01 32.77
N LEU A 797 -32.77 -4.08 31.83
CA LEU A 797 -33.94 -3.20 31.87
C LEU A 797 -35.22 -4.05 31.78
N PRO A 798 -36.20 -3.85 32.70
CA PRO A 798 -37.45 -4.59 32.67
C PRO A 798 -38.31 -4.14 31.49
N THR A 799 -38.89 -5.11 30.77
CA THR A 799 -39.86 -4.86 29.70
C THR A 799 -41.16 -4.27 30.26
N PRO A 800 -42.01 -3.61 29.43
CA PRO A 800 -43.32 -3.14 29.88
C PRO A 800 -44.21 -4.24 30.49
N LEU A 801 -44.04 -5.49 30.05
CA LEU A 801 -44.76 -6.65 30.60
C LEU A 801 -44.23 -7.02 31.99
N GLU A 802 -42.91 -7.03 32.18
CA GLU A 802 -42.27 -7.25 33.49
C GLU A 802 -42.58 -6.10 34.47
N LEU A 803 -42.68 -4.85 33.99
CA LEU A 803 -43.09 -3.68 34.79
C LEU A 803 -44.55 -3.76 35.25
N SER A 804 -45.43 -4.35 34.43
CA SER A 804 -46.84 -4.55 34.79
C SER A 804 -47.08 -5.70 35.77
N LYS A 805 -46.09 -6.57 35.99
CA LYS A 805 -46.07 -7.59 37.04
C LYS A 805 -45.49 -6.94 38.32
N GLU A 806 -45.96 -7.33 39.51
CA GLU A 806 -45.54 -6.77 40.83
C GLU A 806 -44.01 -6.75 41.08
N GLU A 807 -43.23 -7.44 40.25
CA GLU A 807 -41.76 -7.50 40.27
C GLU A 807 -41.07 -6.21 39.75
N GLY A 808 -41.73 -5.40 38.90
CA GLY A 808 -41.13 -4.25 38.23
C GLY A 808 -40.76 -3.06 39.11
N GLU A 809 -41.66 -2.64 40.01
CA GLU A 809 -41.47 -1.52 40.95
C GLU A 809 -40.31 -1.76 41.94
N ARG A 810 -40.13 -3.03 42.35
CA ARG A 810 -39.08 -3.44 43.30
C ARG A 810 -37.70 -3.45 42.64
N LEU A 811 -37.63 -3.77 41.36
CA LEU A 811 -36.40 -3.67 40.55
C LEU A 811 -36.07 -2.19 40.31
N LEU A 812 -37.01 -1.38 39.82
CA LEU A 812 -36.77 0.04 39.48
C LEU A 812 -36.19 0.87 40.66
N THR A 813 -36.68 0.65 41.89
CA THR A 813 -36.17 1.31 43.11
C THR A 813 -34.73 0.89 43.44
N TYR A 814 -34.41 -0.41 43.29
CA TYR A 814 -33.05 -0.94 43.49
C TYR A 814 -32.04 -0.40 42.47
N PHE A 815 -32.47 -0.16 41.21
CA PHE A 815 -31.64 0.42 40.15
C PHE A 815 -31.21 1.86 40.45
N ILE A 816 -32.13 2.70 40.96
CA ILE A 816 -31.82 4.11 41.30
C ILE A 816 -30.79 4.20 42.43
N ASP A 817 -30.85 3.28 43.40
CA ASP A 817 -29.91 3.23 44.54
C ASP A 817 -28.52 2.67 44.17
N LEU A 818 -28.42 1.80 43.16
CA LEU A 818 -27.15 1.27 42.66
C LEU A 818 -26.37 2.30 41.81
N LEU A 819 -27.09 3.24 41.18
CA LEU A 819 -26.58 4.21 40.21
C LEU A 819 -26.32 5.60 40.79
N VAL A 820 -26.26 5.77 42.12
CA VAL A 820 -26.10 7.09 42.79
C VAL A 820 -24.94 7.95 42.24
N PRO A 821 -23.75 7.43 41.87
CA PRO A 821 -22.70 8.23 41.20
C PRO A 821 -23.02 8.64 39.76
N PHE A 822 -24.01 8.01 39.12
CA PHE A 822 -24.45 8.19 37.74
C PHE A 822 -25.80 8.90 37.60
N LYS A 823 -26.52 9.09 38.71
CA LYS A 823 -27.90 9.60 38.79
C LYS A 823 -28.13 10.88 38.01
N LYS A 824 -27.25 11.87 38.15
CA LYS A 824 -27.38 13.18 37.50
C LYS A 824 -27.29 13.11 35.97
N CYS A 825 -26.48 12.19 35.44
CA CYS A 825 -26.31 12.00 34.01
C CYS A 825 -27.47 11.24 33.36
N ILE A 826 -28.18 10.39 34.12
CA ILE A 826 -29.45 9.77 33.69
C ILE A 826 -30.59 10.80 33.66
N GLU A 827 -30.64 11.69 34.67
CA GLU A 827 -31.64 12.77 34.76
C GLU A 827 -31.48 13.82 33.64
N ASP A 828 -30.24 14.18 33.28
CA ASP A 828 -29.96 15.15 32.21
C ASP A 828 -30.32 14.60 30.81
N ILE A 829 -30.10 13.31 30.54
CA ILE A 829 -30.48 12.63 29.27
C ILE A 829 -31.99 12.43 29.16
N ALA A 830 -32.67 12.07 30.26
CA ALA A 830 -34.12 11.88 30.29
C ALA A 830 -34.91 13.19 30.14
N SER A 831 -34.27 14.34 30.30
CA SER A 831 -34.91 15.67 30.31
C SER A 831 -35.23 16.25 28.92
N GLY A 832 -34.57 15.80 27.85
CA GLY A 832 -34.85 16.23 26.47
C GLY A 832 -34.55 17.70 26.13
N GLU A 833 -33.91 18.47 27.02
CA GLU A 833 -33.54 19.88 26.79
C GLU A 833 -32.20 20.03 26.02
N HIS A 834 -32.23 20.70 24.87
CA HIS A 834 -31.11 20.80 23.92
C HIS A 834 -29.85 21.48 24.50
N ASP A 835 -29.99 22.49 25.35
CA ASP A 835 -28.87 23.28 25.89
C ASP A 835 -28.15 22.61 27.07
N LYS A 836 -28.81 21.72 27.82
CA LYS A 836 -28.17 20.91 28.88
C LYS A 836 -27.50 19.65 28.35
N MET A 837 -27.86 19.23 27.14
CA MET A 837 -27.27 18.08 26.46
C MET A 837 -25.82 18.35 26.04
N VAL A 838 -25.46 19.59 25.69
CA VAL A 838 -24.14 19.93 25.12
C VAL A 838 -23.04 20.10 26.19
N ASP A 839 -23.37 20.64 27.37
CA ASP A 839 -22.40 20.77 28.48
C ASP A 839 -22.24 19.46 29.28
N GLY A 840 -23.24 18.58 29.28
CA GLY A 840 -23.19 17.25 29.92
C GLY A 840 -22.38 16.19 29.15
N PHE A 841 -22.03 16.47 27.90
CA PHE A 841 -21.45 15.50 26.94
C PHE A 841 -19.98 15.11 27.20
N TYR A 842 -19.27 15.83 28.10
CA TYR A 842 -17.80 15.68 28.21
C TYR A 842 -17.30 15.16 29.57
N GLY A 843 -18.17 15.03 30.57
CA GLY A 843 -17.76 14.72 31.95
C GLY A 843 -18.10 13.31 32.46
N CYS A 844 -18.99 12.57 31.79
CA CYS A 844 -19.70 11.45 32.42
C CYS A 844 -19.39 10.07 31.82
N LEU A 845 -18.17 9.58 32.07
CA LEU A 845 -17.74 8.16 32.15
C LEU A 845 -16.88 7.54 31.02
N MET A 846 -16.98 7.88 29.73
CA MET A 846 -17.10 6.82 28.68
C MET A 846 -18.54 6.27 28.65
N ASP A 847 -19.46 7.18 29.01
CA ASP A 847 -20.91 7.20 28.98
C ASP A 847 -21.60 5.87 29.32
N GLY A 848 -21.77 5.63 30.61
CA GLY A 848 -22.60 4.54 31.14
C GLY A 848 -22.36 3.17 30.52
N ILE A 849 -21.10 2.76 30.29
CA ILE A 849 -20.69 1.47 29.69
C ILE A 849 -21.83 0.92 28.80
N GLY A 850 -22.10 1.55 27.65
CA GLY A 850 -22.93 0.97 26.59
C GLY A 850 -24.44 0.76 26.83
N LEU A 851 -25.18 1.67 27.49
CA LEU A 851 -26.65 1.56 27.58
C LEU A 851 -27.47 2.44 26.61
N VAL A 852 -26.86 3.32 25.81
CA VAL A 852 -27.58 4.15 24.80
C VAL A 852 -26.81 4.22 23.48
N GLY A 853 -26.54 3.05 22.87
CA GLY A 853 -25.87 2.92 21.58
C GLY A 853 -26.83 2.73 20.40
N THR A 854 -27.81 3.62 20.19
CA THR A 854 -28.67 3.60 18.98
C THR A 854 -28.89 4.98 18.38
N VAL A 855 -27.83 5.74 18.09
CA VAL A 855 -27.87 6.79 17.06
C VAL A 855 -26.54 6.81 16.30
N ALA A 856 -26.62 6.91 14.98
CA ALA A 856 -25.54 6.75 14.02
C ALA A 856 -24.25 7.55 14.32
N GLY A 857 -23.10 6.86 14.23
CA GLY A 857 -21.79 7.39 13.84
C GLY A 857 -21.24 8.62 14.57
N ALA A 858 -20.56 8.43 15.69
CA ALA A 858 -19.65 9.43 16.26
C ALA A 858 -18.40 8.76 16.84
N SER A 859 -17.25 8.96 16.19
CA SER A 859 -15.93 8.65 16.73
C SER A 859 -15.62 9.63 17.87
N SER A 860 -15.59 9.17 19.13
CA SER A 860 -15.38 10.05 20.29
C SER A 860 -13.93 10.53 20.39
N LYS A 861 -13.72 11.82 20.09
CA LYS A 861 -12.49 12.57 20.40
C LYS A 861 -12.50 13.02 21.86
N VAL A 862 -12.12 12.17 22.81
CA VAL A 862 -11.56 12.61 24.11
C VAL A 862 -10.56 11.56 24.57
N LEU A 863 -9.26 11.87 24.44
CA LEU A 863 -8.19 10.95 24.80
C LEU A 863 -7.19 11.70 25.68
N SER A 864 -7.06 11.27 26.94
CA SER A 864 -5.97 11.67 27.84
C SER A 864 -4.61 11.42 27.18
N ILE A 865 -3.54 11.99 27.74
CA ILE A 865 -2.17 11.85 27.20
C ILE A 865 -1.78 10.36 27.04
N SER A 866 -2.28 9.48 27.93
CA SER A 866 -2.19 8.01 27.83
C SER A 866 -3.05 7.41 26.71
N ALA A 867 -4.25 7.92 26.48
CA ALA A 867 -5.16 7.40 25.46
C ALA A 867 -4.83 7.87 24.03
N LYS A 868 -4.16 9.03 23.85
CA LYS A 868 -3.57 9.41 22.55
C LYS A 868 -2.56 8.37 22.09
N ALA A 869 -1.69 7.89 23.00
CA ALA A 869 -0.75 6.82 22.71
C ALA A 869 -1.44 5.48 22.38
N ILE A 870 -2.55 5.14 23.03
CA ILE A 870 -3.32 3.89 22.76
C ILE A 870 -4.08 3.98 21.42
N SER A 871 -4.73 5.10 21.12
CA SER A 871 -5.59 5.25 19.94
C SER A 871 -4.81 5.28 18.61
N THR A 872 -3.69 6.01 18.55
CA THR A 872 -2.81 6.07 17.36
C THR A 872 -2.06 4.74 17.20
N THR A 873 -1.68 4.09 18.32
CA THR A 873 -1.12 2.73 18.29
C THR A 873 -2.12 1.71 17.74
N SER A 874 -3.40 1.74 18.12
CA SER A 874 -4.39 0.71 17.70
C SER A 874 -4.78 0.75 16.21
N LYS A 875 -4.77 1.92 15.56
CA LYS A 875 -5.03 2.03 14.11
C LYS A 875 -3.75 1.78 13.31
N ALA A 876 -2.61 2.30 13.76
CA ALA A 876 -1.34 2.18 13.04
C ALA A 876 -0.65 0.81 13.23
N ALA A 877 -0.92 0.08 14.31
CA ALA A 877 -0.32 -1.23 14.62
C ALA A 877 -1.14 -2.44 14.15
N ARG A 878 -2.16 -2.25 13.29
CA ARG A 878 -2.92 -3.37 12.69
C ARG A 878 -2.03 -4.15 11.71
N PHE A 879 -1.28 -5.09 12.27
CA PHE A 879 -0.37 -5.99 11.59
C PHE A 879 -1.14 -7.15 10.94
N THR A 880 -0.75 -7.58 9.73
CA THR A 880 -1.36 -8.75 9.09
C THR A 880 -0.43 -9.96 9.14
N LYS A 881 -0.67 -10.86 10.11
CA LYS A 881 0.09 -12.10 10.36
C LYS A 881 0.27 -13.00 9.12
N LEU A 882 -0.65 -12.93 8.14
CA LEU A 882 -0.60 -13.69 6.88
C LEU A 882 0.52 -13.22 5.92
N ALA A 883 0.84 -11.92 5.89
CA ALA A 883 1.92 -11.39 5.06
C ALA A 883 3.30 -11.87 5.55
N PHE A 884 3.42 -12.07 6.87
CA PHE A 884 4.67 -12.45 7.53
C PHE A 884 4.95 -13.95 7.58
N THR A 885 3.93 -14.78 7.77
CA THR A 885 4.10 -16.23 7.59
C THR A 885 4.60 -16.55 6.18
N SER A 886 4.14 -15.76 5.19
CA SER A 886 4.72 -15.75 3.86
C SER A 886 6.16 -15.21 3.92
N ALA A 887 6.44 -13.97 4.37
CA ALA A 887 7.80 -13.39 4.38
C ALA A 887 8.89 -14.20 5.12
N VAL A 888 8.55 -14.83 6.25
CA VAL A 888 9.47 -15.61 7.09
C VAL A 888 9.75 -16.99 6.48
N SER A 889 8.84 -17.54 5.67
CA SER A 889 9.09 -18.80 4.94
C SER A 889 10.06 -18.68 3.76
N LEU A 890 10.65 -17.49 3.54
CA LEU A 890 11.31 -17.08 2.28
C LEU A 890 12.80 -16.77 2.42
N PHE A 891 13.48 -17.34 3.43
CA PHE A 891 14.94 -17.32 3.55
C PHE A 891 15.60 -18.18 2.44
N ASN A 892 15.53 -17.74 1.18
CA ASN A 892 16.19 -18.37 0.05
C ASN A 892 17.40 -17.53 -0.41
N PRO A 893 18.63 -18.06 -0.32
CA PRO A 893 19.85 -17.30 -0.55
C PRO A 893 20.19 -16.94 -2.01
N LEU A 894 19.33 -17.27 -2.99
CA LEU A 894 19.64 -17.16 -4.43
C LEU A 894 18.97 -15.98 -5.15
N ASP A 895 18.03 -15.29 -4.52
CA ASP A 895 17.27 -14.19 -5.14
C ASP A 895 17.62 -12.84 -4.46
N GLY A 896 18.30 -11.95 -5.19
CA GLY A 896 18.83 -10.68 -4.65
C GLY A 896 17.80 -9.57 -4.42
N VAL A 897 18.16 -8.58 -3.59
CA VAL A 897 17.32 -7.57 -2.88
C VAL A 897 16.58 -6.54 -3.78
N PRO A 898 15.39 -6.02 -3.38
CA PRO A 898 14.75 -4.91 -4.09
C PRO A 898 15.41 -3.56 -3.75
N SER A 899 15.69 -2.75 -4.77
CA SER A 899 16.15 -1.35 -4.61
C SER A 899 15.09 -0.43 -3.98
N GLY A 900 13.81 -0.84 -3.99
CA GLY A 900 12.66 0.00 -3.62
C GLY A 900 12.31 0.09 -2.13
N ILE A 901 12.94 -0.66 -1.22
CA ILE A 901 12.74 -0.54 0.25
C ILE A 901 14.02 -0.03 0.95
N GLN A 902 15.14 0.05 0.24
CA GLN A 902 16.44 0.38 0.82
C GLN A 902 16.75 1.87 0.95
N ALA A 903 15.94 2.76 0.35
CA ALA A 903 16.16 4.21 0.35
C ALA A 903 16.26 4.85 1.76
N GLY A 904 15.88 4.13 2.82
CA GLY A 904 16.10 4.52 4.22
C GLY A 904 16.20 3.37 5.22
N GLY A 905 16.49 2.13 4.76
CA GLY A 905 16.43 0.92 5.58
C GLY A 905 17.78 0.47 6.16
N LYS A 906 17.82 0.24 7.49
CA LYS A 906 18.94 -0.36 8.24
C LYS A 906 18.99 -1.87 7.98
N LEU A 907 19.58 -2.28 6.85
CA LEU A 907 19.64 -3.70 6.47
C LEU A 907 20.29 -4.56 7.56
N VAL A 908 19.54 -5.53 8.08
CA VAL A 908 20.07 -6.63 8.93
C VAL A 908 21.18 -7.35 8.17
N HIS A 909 22.17 -7.85 8.91
CA HIS A 909 23.47 -8.33 8.44
C HIS A 909 23.43 -9.30 7.22
N LYS A 910 22.29 -9.98 6.97
CA LYS A 910 22.02 -10.81 5.77
C LYS A 910 20.82 -10.33 4.95
N GLY A 911 20.63 -9.02 4.82
CA GLY A 911 19.55 -8.38 4.05
C GLY A 911 19.44 -8.80 2.57
N LEU A 912 20.40 -9.58 2.08
CA LEU A 912 20.40 -10.29 0.80
C LEU A 912 19.44 -11.49 0.70
N LEU A 913 18.94 -12.04 1.80
CA LEU A 913 18.25 -13.34 1.81
C LEU A 913 16.75 -13.28 2.20
N ARG A 914 16.18 -12.08 2.37
CA ARG A 914 14.83 -11.91 2.95
C ARG A 914 13.69 -11.94 1.93
N PHE A 915 14.00 -11.80 0.64
CA PHE A 915 13.01 -11.54 -0.39
C PHE A 915 13.20 -12.51 -1.55
N ASN A 916 12.14 -13.24 -1.90
CA ASN A 916 12.10 -14.07 -3.10
C ASN A 916 11.55 -13.26 -4.28
N LYS A 917 11.68 -13.79 -5.51
CA LYS A 917 11.15 -13.17 -6.75
C LYS A 917 9.72 -12.60 -6.61
N ASN A 918 8.81 -13.32 -5.96
CA ASN A 918 7.41 -12.89 -5.81
C ASN A 918 7.26 -11.64 -4.94
N SER A 919 8.03 -11.53 -3.85
CA SER A 919 8.03 -10.32 -3.01
C SER A 919 8.64 -9.10 -3.73
N HIS A 920 9.63 -9.31 -4.62
CA HIS A 920 10.14 -8.23 -5.47
C HIS A 920 9.07 -7.71 -6.42
N GLU A 921 8.32 -8.60 -7.05
CA GLU A 921 7.25 -8.22 -7.97
C GLU A 921 6.12 -7.48 -7.24
N LEU A 922 5.75 -7.90 -6.04
CA LEU A 922 4.75 -7.21 -5.20
C LEU A 922 5.21 -5.81 -4.78
N VAL A 923 6.46 -5.65 -4.33
CA VAL A 923 7.02 -4.34 -3.94
C VAL A 923 7.16 -3.42 -5.16
N ALA A 924 7.63 -3.94 -6.29
CA ALA A 924 7.71 -3.19 -7.54
C ALA A 924 6.31 -2.73 -8.00
N LYS A 925 5.30 -3.61 -7.89
CA LYS A 925 3.91 -3.28 -8.19
C LYS A 925 3.36 -2.21 -7.25
N ALA A 926 3.58 -2.32 -5.94
CA ALA A 926 3.18 -1.31 -4.96
C ALA A 926 3.83 0.06 -5.20
N ASN A 927 5.12 0.09 -5.54
CA ASN A 927 5.81 1.31 -5.94
C ASN A 927 5.22 1.89 -7.21
N SER A 928 4.98 1.07 -8.24
CA SER A 928 4.36 1.51 -9.49
C SER A 928 2.96 2.11 -9.26
N GLN A 929 2.16 1.52 -8.38
CA GLN A 929 0.85 2.04 -7.97
C GLN A 929 0.99 3.41 -7.29
N LEU A 930 1.89 3.54 -6.31
CA LEU A 930 2.14 4.83 -5.63
C LEU A 930 2.61 5.92 -6.61
N HIS A 931 3.50 5.59 -7.54
CA HIS A 931 3.97 6.54 -8.54
C HIS A 931 2.86 6.98 -9.50
N ARG A 932 2.02 6.04 -9.97
CA ARG A 932 0.85 6.35 -10.80
C ARG A 932 -0.14 7.24 -10.06
N LEU A 933 -0.45 6.92 -8.81
CA LEU A 933 -1.37 7.70 -7.96
C LEU A 933 -0.86 9.10 -7.66
N SER A 934 0.42 9.23 -7.32
CA SER A 934 1.06 10.51 -7.02
C SER A 934 1.44 11.32 -8.26
N GLY A 935 1.29 10.76 -9.47
CA GLY A 935 1.61 11.42 -10.74
C GLY A 935 3.10 11.81 -10.84
N ARG A 936 3.95 11.17 -10.04
CA ARG A 936 5.36 11.54 -9.92
C ARG A 936 6.17 10.91 -11.03
N ARG A 937 7.10 11.71 -11.54
CA ARG A 937 8.03 11.33 -12.60
C ARG A 937 8.89 10.15 -12.16
N GLN A 938 8.92 9.09 -12.98
CA GLN A 938 9.77 7.93 -12.77
C GLN A 938 11.23 8.29 -13.03
N SER A 939 12.19 7.52 -12.49
CA SER A 939 13.61 7.67 -12.84
C SER A 939 13.88 7.62 -14.36
N TYR A 940 12.99 6.97 -15.11
CA TYR A 940 13.02 6.89 -16.58
C TYR A 940 12.55 8.17 -17.28
N ASP A 941 11.73 9.04 -16.65
CA ASP A 941 11.42 10.39 -17.16
C ASP A 941 12.68 11.24 -17.32
N LEU A 942 13.69 11.00 -16.47
CA LEU A 942 14.94 11.77 -16.46
C LEU A 942 15.92 11.29 -17.54
N ILE A 943 15.87 10.01 -17.93
CA ILE A 943 16.58 9.46 -19.09
C ILE A 943 16.12 10.12 -20.39
N SER A 944 14.86 10.58 -20.40
CA SER A 944 14.21 11.19 -21.55
C SER A 944 14.68 12.62 -21.89
N ALA A 945 15.49 13.22 -21.01
CA ALA A 945 16.12 14.52 -21.20
C ALA A 945 17.54 14.40 -21.79
N SER A 946 18.05 13.18 -22.00
CA SER A 946 19.33 12.93 -22.64
C SER A 946 19.13 12.83 -24.15
N ASP A 947 19.71 13.76 -24.93
CA ASP A 947 19.71 13.75 -26.42
C ASP A 947 20.50 12.58 -27.05
N ASN A 948 20.80 11.52 -26.29
CA ASN A 948 21.69 10.44 -26.73
C ASN A 948 20.93 9.39 -27.56
N VAL A 949 21.18 9.40 -28.87
CA VAL A 949 20.58 8.51 -29.90
C VAL A 949 20.98 7.02 -29.73
N HIS A 950 21.92 6.70 -28.84
CA HIS A 950 22.42 5.32 -28.63
C HIS A 950 22.52 4.99 -27.14
N LEU A 951 21.40 4.55 -26.56
CA LEU A 951 21.24 4.21 -25.16
C LEU A 951 20.77 2.75 -25.02
N GLY A 952 21.32 2.00 -24.04
CA GLY A 952 20.82 0.66 -23.75
C GLY A 952 21.58 -0.07 -22.64
N LEU A 953 21.09 -1.27 -22.33
CA LEU A 953 21.64 -2.21 -21.38
C LEU A 953 22.72 -3.06 -22.06
N GLY A 954 23.86 -3.23 -21.39
CA GLY A 954 24.91 -4.11 -21.88
C GLY A 954 25.71 -4.74 -20.77
N ASN A 955 26.50 -5.74 -21.15
CA ASN A 955 27.41 -6.43 -20.26
C ASN A 955 28.71 -5.66 -20.17
N TRP A 956 29.13 -5.33 -18.96
CA TRP A 956 30.42 -4.74 -18.68
C TRP A 956 31.26 -5.67 -17.83
N LYS A 957 32.51 -5.88 -18.26
CA LYS A 957 33.53 -6.56 -17.46
C LYS A 957 34.71 -5.61 -17.25
N PRO A 958 34.97 -5.15 -16.02
CA PRO A 958 36.16 -4.37 -15.71
C PRO A 958 37.43 -5.16 -16.04
N HIS A 959 38.42 -4.50 -16.66
CA HIS A 959 39.68 -5.14 -17.02
C HIS A 959 40.54 -5.34 -15.76
N GLY A 960 40.98 -6.57 -15.47
CA GLY A 960 41.89 -6.87 -14.35
C GLY A 960 41.24 -7.45 -13.08
N THR A 961 39.91 -7.60 -13.02
CA THR A 961 39.19 -8.20 -11.89
C THR A 961 38.69 -9.60 -12.23
N THR A 962 38.81 -10.56 -11.32
CA THR A 962 38.27 -11.93 -11.42
C THR A 962 36.73 -11.99 -11.25
N GLY A 963 36.05 -10.84 -11.30
CA GLY A 963 34.62 -10.70 -11.04
C GLY A 963 33.69 -11.03 -12.21
N ASN A 964 32.43 -11.31 -11.85
CA ASN A 964 31.31 -11.61 -12.74
C ASN A 964 30.99 -10.43 -13.68
N VAL A 965 30.45 -10.75 -14.86
CA VAL A 965 29.93 -9.77 -15.82
C VAL A 965 28.75 -9.01 -15.20
N VAL A 966 28.75 -7.69 -15.26
CA VAL A 966 27.70 -6.83 -14.68
C VAL A 966 26.84 -6.24 -15.79
N ALA A 967 25.52 -6.25 -15.63
CA ALA A 967 24.61 -5.56 -16.55
C ALA A 967 24.60 -4.06 -16.22
N VAL A 968 24.77 -3.20 -17.23
CA VAL A 968 24.94 -1.76 -17.05
C VAL A 968 24.09 -1.01 -18.06
N LEU A 969 23.30 -0.05 -17.57
CA LEU A 969 22.70 0.98 -18.41
C LEU A 969 23.75 1.99 -18.84
N ALA A 970 23.95 2.10 -20.15
CA ALA A 970 24.95 2.97 -20.73
C ALA A 970 24.40 3.73 -21.93
N ALA A 971 24.96 4.91 -22.19
CA ALA A 971 24.76 5.60 -23.46
C ALA A 971 26.11 5.91 -24.11
N ARG A 972 26.10 6.01 -25.44
CA ARG A 972 27.29 6.31 -26.23
C ARG A 972 27.41 7.81 -26.42
N SER A 973 28.59 8.34 -26.12
CA SER A 973 28.99 9.71 -26.45
C SER A 973 30.28 9.67 -27.27
N GLY A 974 30.21 10.09 -28.54
CA GLY A 974 31.27 9.88 -29.52
C GLY A 974 31.58 8.40 -29.74
N ASN A 975 32.85 8.00 -29.56
CA ASN A 975 33.31 6.62 -29.71
C ASN A 975 33.44 5.83 -28.39
N LYS A 976 32.84 6.32 -27.30
CA LYS A 976 32.95 5.70 -25.97
C LYS A 976 31.57 5.49 -25.34
N TRP A 977 31.44 4.42 -24.55
CA TRP A 977 30.27 4.12 -23.72
C TRP A 977 30.48 4.63 -22.31
N TYR A 978 29.45 5.22 -21.73
CA TYR A 978 29.44 5.74 -20.36
C TYR A 978 28.20 5.23 -19.63
N ALA A 979 28.31 5.01 -18.32
CA ALA A 979 27.19 4.58 -17.52
C ALA A 979 26.18 5.73 -17.30
N LEU A 980 24.93 5.36 -17.05
CA LEU A 980 23.87 6.28 -16.65
C LEU A 980 23.70 6.25 -15.13
N ASN A 981 23.44 7.41 -14.52
CA ASN A 981 23.03 7.47 -13.11
C ASN A 981 21.49 7.31 -12.98
N ARG A 982 20.95 7.38 -11.76
CA ARG A 982 19.49 7.25 -11.53
C ARG A 982 18.65 8.32 -12.21
N ARG A 983 19.29 9.42 -12.62
CA ARG A 983 18.68 10.55 -13.32
C ARG A 983 18.92 10.51 -14.82
N GLY A 984 19.45 9.41 -15.36
CA GLY A 984 19.69 9.26 -16.79
C GLY A 984 20.81 10.16 -17.36
N ASN A 985 21.67 10.70 -16.51
CA ASN A 985 22.83 11.47 -16.94
C ASN A 985 24.06 10.57 -17.10
N LEU A 986 24.88 10.86 -18.12
CA LEU A 986 26.15 10.16 -18.37
C LEU A 986 27.19 10.51 -17.30
N TRP A 987 27.82 9.51 -16.69
CA TRP A 987 28.81 9.74 -15.64
C TRP A 987 29.90 8.65 -15.59
N GLY A 988 30.92 8.90 -14.78
CA GLY A 988 32.01 7.95 -14.53
C GLY A 988 33.01 7.79 -15.68
N ASN A 989 33.83 6.75 -15.59
CA ASN A 989 34.84 6.42 -16.59
C ASN A 989 34.22 5.80 -17.86
N PRO A 990 34.87 5.92 -19.03
CA PRO A 990 34.51 5.15 -20.21
C PRO A 990 34.51 3.64 -19.90
N LEU A 991 33.41 2.97 -20.23
CA LEU A 991 33.22 1.54 -20.02
C LEU A 991 34.04 0.73 -21.04
N LYS A 992 35.33 0.55 -20.77
CA LYS A 992 36.21 -0.31 -21.58
C LYS A 992 35.71 -1.75 -21.53
N GLY A 993 35.54 -2.39 -22.70
CA GLY A 993 35.03 -3.76 -22.79
C GLY A 993 33.51 -3.90 -22.57
N PHE A 994 32.75 -2.80 -22.67
CA PHE A 994 31.29 -2.85 -22.69
C PHE A 994 30.77 -3.49 -23.98
N THR A 995 29.91 -4.48 -23.82
CA THR A 995 29.20 -5.14 -24.92
C THR A 995 27.72 -4.81 -24.81
N TYR A 996 27.25 -3.95 -25.71
CA TYR A 996 25.82 -3.65 -25.85
C TYR A 996 25.03 -4.94 -26.07
N GLN A 997 23.99 -5.15 -25.28
CA GLN A 997 23.14 -6.34 -25.40
C GLN A 997 21.78 -6.00 -25.97
N ALA A 998 21.11 -5.03 -25.34
CA ALA A 998 19.75 -4.67 -25.67
C ALA A 998 19.52 -3.19 -25.39
N PRO A 999 18.61 -2.54 -26.13
CA PRO A 999 18.09 -1.22 -25.79
C PRO A 999 17.40 -1.20 -24.41
N LEU A 1000 17.21 0.01 -23.86
CA LEU A 1000 16.61 0.21 -22.54
C LEU A 1000 15.14 -0.22 -22.53
N GLN A 1001 14.80 -1.16 -21.66
CA GLN A 1001 13.40 -1.49 -21.41
C GLN A 1001 12.76 -0.40 -20.56
N LEU A 1002 11.83 0.34 -21.16
CA LEU A 1002 11.02 1.30 -20.43
C LEU A 1002 10.04 0.57 -19.51
N PRO A 1003 9.73 1.13 -18.33
CA PRO A 1003 8.71 0.58 -17.45
C PRO A 1003 7.35 0.68 -18.12
N TYR A 1004 6.74 -0.47 -18.38
CA TYR A 1004 5.44 -0.55 -19.03
C TYR A 1004 4.36 -1.05 -18.08
N SER A 1005 3.09 -0.87 -18.45
CA SER A 1005 1.97 -1.39 -17.65
C SER A 1005 2.03 -2.92 -17.51
N PRO A 1006 1.83 -3.50 -16.32
CA PRO A 1006 1.78 -4.96 -16.18
C PRO A 1006 0.52 -5.55 -16.84
N LYS A 1007 -0.52 -4.74 -17.09
CA LYS A 1007 -1.73 -5.17 -17.81
C LYS A 1007 -1.49 -5.08 -19.32
N THR A 1008 -1.70 -6.19 -20.01
CA THR A 1008 -1.59 -6.34 -21.47
C THR A 1008 -2.89 -6.91 -22.03
N LEU A 1009 -3.10 -6.73 -23.34
CA LEU A 1009 -4.23 -7.36 -24.04
C LEU A 1009 -4.14 -8.89 -23.93
N PRO A 1010 -5.29 -9.59 -23.83
CA PRO A 1010 -5.32 -11.02 -23.63
C PRO A 1010 -4.76 -11.77 -24.84
N VAL A 1011 -4.20 -12.95 -24.60
CA VAL A 1011 -3.64 -13.83 -25.65
C VAL A 1011 -4.67 -14.18 -26.73
N SER A 1012 -5.95 -14.25 -26.37
CA SER A 1012 -7.05 -14.47 -27.32
C SER A 1012 -7.19 -13.36 -28.35
N TYR A 1013 -6.90 -12.11 -27.97
CA TYR A 1013 -6.87 -10.97 -28.90
C TYR A 1013 -5.73 -11.10 -29.91
N THR A 1014 -4.52 -11.42 -29.42
CA THR A 1014 -3.36 -11.66 -30.29
C THR A 1014 -3.63 -12.77 -31.30
N ARG A 1015 -4.16 -13.90 -30.82
CA ARG A 1015 -4.57 -15.02 -31.67
C ARG A 1015 -5.55 -14.57 -32.76
N ASN A 1016 -6.58 -13.80 -32.39
CA ASN A 1016 -7.62 -13.40 -33.33
C ASN A 1016 -7.07 -12.59 -34.50
N PHE A 1017 -6.24 -11.57 -34.25
CA PHE A 1017 -5.75 -10.76 -35.36
C PHE A 1017 -4.67 -11.48 -36.17
N ILE A 1018 -3.86 -12.37 -35.58
CA ILE A 1018 -2.92 -13.20 -36.35
C ILE A 1018 -3.69 -14.11 -37.32
N GLU A 1019 -4.76 -14.77 -36.86
CA GLU A 1019 -5.61 -15.60 -37.72
C GLU A 1019 -6.18 -14.81 -38.89
N LYS A 1020 -6.56 -13.54 -38.66
CA LYS A 1020 -7.01 -12.61 -39.71
C LYS A 1020 -5.87 -12.11 -40.63
N SER A 1021 -4.62 -12.11 -40.17
CA SER A 1021 -3.45 -11.67 -40.94
C SER A 1021 -2.85 -12.79 -41.81
N LEU A 1022 -3.01 -14.07 -41.44
CA LEU A 1022 -2.48 -15.21 -42.20
C LEU A 1022 -2.91 -15.25 -43.68
N PRO A 1023 -4.19 -15.02 -44.04
CA PRO A 1023 -4.61 -14.97 -45.44
C PRO A 1023 -3.95 -13.81 -46.22
N ARG A 1024 -3.70 -12.67 -45.56
CA ARG A 1024 -3.05 -11.51 -46.19
C ARG A 1024 -1.58 -11.78 -46.47
N ALA A 1025 -0.89 -12.49 -45.58
CA ALA A 1025 0.47 -12.95 -45.82
C ALA A 1025 0.55 -13.85 -47.06
N ARG A 1026 -0.38 -14.81 -47.19
CA ARG A 1026 -0.51 -15.66 -48.39
C ARG A 1026 -0.75 -14.84 -49.65
N GLU A 1027 -1.70 -13.89 -49.60
CA GLU A 1027 -2.00 -12.99 -50.73
C GLU A 1027 -0.78 -12.17 -51.15
N LYS A 1028 0.00 -11.63 -50.20
CA LYS A 1028 1.22 -10.88 -50.50
C LYS A 1028 2.28 -11.72 -51.20
N ILE A 1029 2.46 -12.97 -50.78
CA ILE A 1029 3.40 -13.90 -51.41
C ILE A 1029 2.94 -14.25 -52.82
N ASP A 1030 1.65 -14.56 -52.99
CA ASP A 1030 1.06 -14.86 -54.30
C ASP A 1030 1.21 -13.66 -55.26
N ASN A 1031 0.87 -12.45 -54.80
CA ASN A 1031 1.06 -11.22 -55.58
C ASN A 1031 2.53 -11.02 -55.99
N ALA A 1032 3.48 -11.28 -55.08
CA ALA A 1032 4.90 -11.13 -55.37
C ALA A 1032 5.39 -12.11 -56.44
N ILE A 1033 4.97 -13.38 -56.36
CA ILE A 1033 5.28 -14.42 -57.35
C ILE A 1033 4.66 -14.08 -58.72
N ASP A 1034 3.43 -13.58 -58.72
CA ASP A 1034 2.72 -13.21 -59.94
C ASP A 1034 3.36 -12.00 -60.61
N VAL A 1035 3.69 -10.94 -59.86
CA VAL A 1035 4.31 -9.72 -60.39
C VAL A 1035 5.68 -9.98 -60.98
N ILE A 1036 6.54 -10.71 -60.29
CA ILE A 1036 7.92 -10.99 -60.76
C ILE A 1036 7.93 -11.89 -62.01
N SER A 1037 6.85 -12.64 -62.25
CA SER A 1037 6.69 -13.50 -63.43
C SER A 1037 6.19 -12.74 -64.67
N ARG A 1038 5.75 -11.47 -64.55
CA ARG A 1038 5.24 -10.67 -65.68
C ARG A 1038 6.39 -10.06 -66.48
N HIS A 1039 6.37 -10.21 -67.81
CA HIS A 1039 7.36 -9.59 -68.70
C HIS A 1039 7.45 -8.08 -68.55
N GLU A 1040 6.32 -7.41 -68.32
CA GLU A 1040 6.20 -5.96 -68.14
C GLU A 1040 6.96 -5.45 -66.90
N PHE A 1041 7.17 -6.32 -65.90
CA PHE A 1041 7.82 -5.96 -64.65
C PHE A 1041 9.34 -6.15 -64.68
N LYS A 1042 9.93 -6.65 -65.78
CA LYS A 1042 11.37 -6.92 -65.85
C LYS A 1042 12.24 -5.70 -65.49
N ARG A 1043 11.88 -4.52 -65.99
CA ARG A 1043 12.64 -3.28 -65.75
C ARG A 1043 12.53 -2.80 -64.30
N ASP A 1044 11.32 -2.79 -63.74
CA ASP A 1044 11.07 -2.39 -62.35
C ASP A 1044 11.65 -3.42 -61.37
N GLY A 1045 11.59 -4.71 -61.74
CA GLY A 1045 12.20 -5.83 -61.04
C GLY A 1045 13.72 -5.73 -60.99
N ASP A 1046 14.39 -5.44 -62.12
CA ASP A 1046 15.84 -5.21 -62.14
C ASP A 1046 16.25 -4.06 -61.21
N LEU A 1047 15.45 -2.99 -61.16
CA LEU A 1047 15.70 -1.85 -60.26
C LEU A 1047 15.54 -2.24 -58.78
N LEU A 1048 14.49 -2.99 -58.44
CA LEU A 1048 14.27 -3.50 -57.08
C LEU A 1048 15.38 -4.47 -56.66
N MET A 1049 15.75 -5.40 -57.54
CA MET A 1049 16.81 -6.38 -57.31
C MET A 1049 18.17 -5.72 -57.10
N LYS A 1050 18.46 -4.66 -57.88
CA LYS A 1050 19.67 -3.85 -57.68
C LYS A 1050 19.66 -3.14 -56.33
N ALA A 1051 18.52 -2.55 -55.94
CA ALA A 1051 18.42 -1.75 -54.72
C ALA A 1051 18.49 -2.58 -53.44
N LEU A 1052 17.85 -3.75 -53.40
CA LEU A 1052 17.74 -4.57 -52.19
C LEU A 1052 18.75 -5.71 -52.10
N PHE A 1053 19.30 -6.17 -53.23
CA PHE A 1053 20.22 -7.31 -53.25
C PHE A 1053 21.55 -7.03 -53.95
N GLY A 1054 21.74 -5.84 -54.53
CA GLY A 1054 22.96 -5.48 -55.25
C GLY A 1054 23.21 -6.32 -56.52
N ASN A 1055 22.25 -7.15 -56.96
CA ASN A 1055 22.45 -8.14 -58.02
C ASN A 1055 21.20 -8.29 -58.90
N THR A 1056 21.33 -7.99 -60.20
CA THR A 1056 20.25 -8.05 -61.20
C THR A 1056 20.34 -9.25 -62.14
N SER A 1057 21.15 -10.25 -61.81
CA SER A 1057 21.27 -11.46 -62.65
C SER A 1057 19.97 -12.27 -62.64
N GLN A 1058 19.72 -13.00 -63.73
CA GLN A 1058 18.58 -13.93 -63.78
C GLN A 1058 18.69 -14.98 -62.66
N VAL A 1059 19.89 -15.44 -62.34
CA VAL A 1059 20.15 -16.38 -61.24
C VAL A 1059 19.71 -15.81 -59.88
N ALA A 1060 19.96 -14.53 -59.61
CA ALA A 1060 19.52 -13.85 -58.40
C ALA A 1060 17.99 -13.70 -58.35
N THR A 1061 17.37 -13.42 -59.49
CA THR A 1061 15.90 -13.35 -59.62
C THR A 1061 15.27 -14.72 -59.40
N ASP A 1062 15.81 -15.77 -60.00
CA ASP A 1062 15.35 -17.16 -59.82
C ASP A 1062 15.51 -17.60 -58.35
N ARG A 1063 16.57 -17.15 -57.67
CA ARG A 1063 16.77 -17.39 -56.23
C ARG A 1063 15.64 -16.78 -55.39
N LEU A 1064 15.28 -15.52 -55.63
CA LEU A 1064 14.17 -14.87 -54.92
C LEU A 1064 12.84 -15.58 -55.19
N VAL A 1065 12.54 -15.93 -56.46
CA VAL A 1065 11.33 -16.68 -56.82
C VAL A 1065 11.27 -18.04 -56.12
N ASN A 1066 12.40 -18.75 -56.02
CA ASN A 1066 12.46 -20.02 -55.31
C ASN A 1066 12.19 -19.85 -53.81
N TYR A 1067 12.74 -18.82 -53.16
CA TYR A 1067 12.41 -18.52 -51.76
C TYR A 1067 10.94 -18.19 -51.56
N LEU A 1068 10.35 -17.35 -52.42
CA LEU A 1068 8.93 -17.03 -52.41
C LEU A 1068 8.05 -18.29 -52.55
N ARG A 1069 8.42 -19.22 -53.45
CA ARG A 1069 7.71 -20.50 -53.62
C ARG A 1069 7.82 -21.39 -52.38
N LEU A 1070 9.00 -21.44 -51.74
CA LEU A 1070 9.19 -22.23 -50.52
C LEU A 1070 8.33 -21.69 -49.37
N ILE A 1071 8.36 -20.38 -49.10
CA ILE A 1071 7.52 -19.80 -48.05
C ILE A 1071 6.03 -19.92 -48.38
N ARG A 1072 5.63 -19.88 -49.67
CA ARG A 1072 4.24 -20.13 -50.08
C ARG A 1072 3.76 -21.51 -49.62
N PHE A 1073 4.59 -22.55 -49.81
CA PHE A 1073 4.28 -23.89 -49.32
C PHE A 1073 4.26 -23.98 -47.80
N ASP A 1074 5.18 -23.29 -47.12
CA ASP A 1074 5.19 -23.27 -45.66
C ASP A 1074 3.94 -22.58 -45.10
N PHE A 1075 3.55 -21.43 -45.66
CA PHE A 1075 2.31 -20.73 -45.27
C PHE A 1075 1.04 -21.53 -45.54
N ALA A 1076 1.04 -22.45 -46.50
CA ALA A 1076 -0.08 -23.36 -46.74
C ALA A 1076 -0.26 -24.38 -45.61
N GLY A 1077 0.84 -24.84 -45.00
CA GLY A 1077 0.84 -25.75 -43.85
C GLY A 1077 0.84 -25.06 -42.48
N PHE A 1078 1.25 -23.78 -42.42
CA PHE A 1078 1.35 -22.99 -41.19
C PHE A 1078 -0.02 -22.53 -40.69
N SER A 1079 -0.24 -22.66 -39.39
CA SER A 1079 -1.43 -22.16 -38.69
C SER A 1079 -1.10 -21.76 -37.25
N MET A 1080 -2.08 -21.25 -36.51
CA MET A 1080 -1.90 -20.89 -35.09
C MET A 1080 -1.44 -22.03 -34.19
N SER A 1081 -1.65 -23.30 -34.57
CA SER A 1081 -1.16 -24.44 -33.78
C SER A 1081 0.37 -24.56 -33.81
N ASN A 1082 1.02 -23.91 -34.78
CA ASN A 1082 2.47 -23.87 -34.93
C ASN A 1082 3.11 -22.66 -34.21
N THR A 1083 2.32 -21.93 -33.41
CA THR A 1083 2.73 -20.68 -32.77
C THR A 1083 2.59 -20.75 -31.26
N ILE A 1084 3.64 -20.35 -30.54
CA ILE A 1084 3.60 -20.10 -29.08
C ILE A 1084 3.33 -18.61 -28.87
N LEU A 1085 2.31 -18.29 -28.07
CA LEU A 1085 2.00 -16.91 -27.69
C LEU A 1085 2.54 -16.65 -26.28
N ASP A 1086 3.65 -15.93 -26.18
CA ASP A 1086 4.26 -15.58 -24.90
C ASP A 1086 3.79 -14.18 -24.44
N ALA A 1087 3.14 -14.13 -23.28
CA ALA A 1087 2.66 -12.90 -22.65
C ALA A 1087 3.65 -12.31 -21.62
N PHE A 1088 4.66 -13.07 -21.21
CA PHE A 1088 5.57 -12.74 -20.12
C PHE A 1088 6.96 -12.33 -20.61
N LYS A 1089 7.32 -12.64 -21.85
CA LYS A 1089 8.60 -12.26 -22.46
C LYS A 1089 8.65 -10.75 -22.68
N ASN A 1090 9.47 -10.08 -21.88
CA ASN A 1090 9.71 -8.64 -21.95
C ASN A 1090 11.06 -8.39 -22.63
N ASN A 1091 11.06 -8.25 -23.95
CA ASN A 1091 12.19 -7.80 -24.77
C ASN A 1091 11.67 -6.85 -25.86
N GLU A 1092 12.52 -6.37 -26.78
CA GLU A 1092 12.07 -5.50 -27.88
C GLU A 1092 11.73 -6.23 -29.19
N SER A 1093 11.75 -7.57 -29.18
CA SER A 1093 11.43 -8.33 -30.39
C SER A 1093 9.96 -8.70 -30.47
N ILE A 1094 9.42 -8.69 -31.69
CA ILE A 1094 8.02 -9.05 -31.94
C ILE A 1094 7.81 -10.56 -31.88
N ALA A 1095 8.75 -11.32 -32.43
CA ALA A 1095 8.72 -12.77 -32.47
C ALA A 1095 10.14 -13.35 -32.42
N SER A 1096 10.22 -14.68 -32.40
CA SER A 1096 11.43 -15.46 -32.62
C SER A 1096 11.11 -16.79 -33.28
N PHE A 1097 12.05 -17.31 -34.07
CA PHE A 1097 11.91 -18.52 -34.85
C PHE A 1097 12.80 -19.68 -34.34
N ASP A 1098 12.24 -20.86 -34.15
CA ASP A 1098 12.98 -22.09 -33.79
C ASP A 1098 13.20 -22.98 -35.02
N VAL A 1099 14.40 -22.88 -35.60
CA VAL A 1099 14.83 -23.66 -36.76
C VAL A 1099 14.79 -25.17 -36.53
N ASN A 1100 15.05 -25.65 -35.30
CA ASN A 1100 15.05 -27.08 -35.01
C ASN A 1100 13.62 -27.62 -34.96
N SER A 1101 12.71 -26.88 -34.35
CA SER A 1101 11.29 -27.24 -34.33
C SER A 1101 10.67 -27.14 -35.72
N TYR A 1102 11.06 -26.15 -36.53
CA TYR A 1102 10.67 -26.07 -37.94
C TYR A 1102 11.13 -27.29 -38.74
N LYS A 1103 12.38 -27.75 -38.58
CA LYS A 1103 12.87 -28.98 -39.24
C LYS A 1103 12.07 -30.22 -38.83
N ARG A 1104 11.68 -30.32 -37.55
CA ARG A 1104 10.80 -31.40 -37.08
C ARG A 1104 9.42 -31.31 -37.72
N TRP A 1105 8.86 -30.11 -37.81
CA TRP A 1105 7.58 -29.85 -38.47
C TRP A 1105 7.58 -30.27 -39.95
N LYS A 1106 8.63 -29.93 -40.71
CA LYS A 1106 8.76 -30.34 -42.12
C LYS A 1106 8.85 -31.85 -42.33
N ASN A 1107 9.39 -32.58 -41.35
CA ASN A 1107 9.59 -34.02 -41.42
C ASN A 1107 8.43 -34.81 -40.77
N ALA A 1108 7.46 -34.13 -40.16
CA ALA A 1108 6.34 -34.75 -39.47
C ALA A 1108 5.21 -35.13 -40.43
N SER A 1109 4.39 -36.10 -40.02
CA SER A 1109 3.15 -36.41 -40.71
C SER A 1109 2.15 -35.25 -40.56
N SER A 1110 1.16 -35.15 -41.45
CA SER A 1110 0.17 -34.06 -41.40
C SER A 1110 -0.66 -33.98 -40.11
N SER A 1111 -0.78 -35.09 -39.35
CA SER A 1111 -1.40 -35.09 -38.02
C SER A 1111 -0.46 -34.52 -36.96
N ASP A 1112 0.79 -34.98 -36.94
CA ASP A 1112 1.76 -34.64 -35.88
C ASP A 1112 2.35 -33.24 -36.07
N ALA A 1113 2.40 -32.76 -37.32
CA ALA A 1113 2.84 -31.42 -37.67
C ALA A 1113 1.96 -30.32 -37.04
N LYS A 1114 0.72 -30.62 -36.65
CA LYS A 1114 -0.17 -29.64 -36.00
C LYS A 1114 0.27 -29.30 -34.58
N ASP A 1115 0.99 -30.20 -33.91
CA ASP A 1115 1.40 -30.04 -32.51
C ASP A 1115 2.82 -29.50 -32.34
N ILE A 1116 3.51 -29.19 -33.44
CA ILE A 1116 4.90 -28.71 -33.42
C ILE A 1116 4.89 -27.19 -33.63
N ALA A 1117 5.09 -26.45 -32.54
CA ALA A 1117 5.27 -25.00 -32.62
C ALA A 1117 6.73 -24.62 -32.89
N PHE A 1118 6.94 -23.67 -33.79
CA PHE A 1118 8.27 -23.21 -34.21
C PHE A 1118 8.36 -21.69 -34.40
N VAL A 1119 7.24 -20.97 -34.29
CA VAL A 1119 7.22 -19.51 -34.18
C VAL A 1119 6.78 -19.16 -32.76
N GLU A 1120 7.54 -18.32 -32.07
CA GLU A 1120 7.17 -17.77 -30.77
C GLU A 1120 6.90 -16.28 -30.92
N ILE A 1121 5.69 -15.84 -30.58
CA ILE A 1121 5.26 -14.45 -30.70
C ILE A 1121 5.21 -13.82 -29.32
N HIS A 1122 5.85 -12.67 -29.17
CA HIS A 1122 5.80 -11.86 -27.97
C HIS A 1122 4.57 -10.95 -28.05
N THR A 1123 3.48 -11.45 -27.46
CA THR A 1123 2.13 -10.88 -27.63
C THR A 1123 2.06 -9.39 -27.31
N ARG A 1124 2.75 -8.95 -26.26
CA ARG A 1124 2.82 -7.53 -25.87
C ARG A 1124 3.27 -6.63 -27.02
N ASN A 1125 4.41 -6.97 -27.63
CA ASN A 1125 5.04 -6.16 -28.67
C ASN A 1125 4.25 -6.22 -29.96
N LEU A 1126 3.76 -7.40 -30.34
CA LEU A 1126 2.96 -7.56 -31.54
C LEU A 1126 1.60 -6.84 -31.42
N ASN A 1127 0.91 -6.95 -30.26
CA ASN A 1127 -0.36 -6.25 -30.02
C ASN A 1127 -0.19 -4.75 -30.16
N LYS A 1128 0.87 -4.23 -29.56
CA LYS A 1128 1.24 -2.82 -29.62
C LYS A 1128 1.51 -2.38 -31.05
N HIS A 1129 2.36 -3.12 -31.76
CA HIS A 1129 2.65 -2.88 -33.17
C HIS A 1129 1.37 -2.81 -34.03
N PHE A 1130 0.47 -3.77 -33.83
CA PHE A 1130 -0.81 -3.85 -34.54
C PHE A 1130 -1.74 -2.67 -34.22
N VAL A 1131 -1.94 -2.35 -32.94
CA VAL A 1131 -2.83 -1.25 -32.50
C VAL A 1131 -2.30 0.10 -32.98
N ASN A 1132 -1.01 0.34 -32.79
CA ASN A 1132 -0.37 1.61 -33.07
C ASN A 1132 -0.34 1.97 -34.57
N LEU A 1133 -0.25 0.97 -35.45
CA LEU A 1133 -0.33 1.16 -36.90
C LEU A 1133 -1.77 1.01 -37.43
N GLY A 1134 -2.76 1.34 -36.60
CA GLY A 1134 -4.15 1.46 -37.03
C GLY A 1134 -4.84 0.13 -37.28
N PHE A 1135 -4.57 -0.90 -36.45
CA PHE A 1135 -5.17 -2.23 -36.56
C PHE A 1135 -4.91 -2.89 -37.92
N ASN A 1136 -3.71 -2.68 -38.46
CA ASN A 1136 -3.37 -3.05 -39.82
C ASN A 1136 -2.83 -4.48 -39.93
N HIS A 1137 -3.67 -5.36 -40.46
CA HIS A 1137 -3.32 -6.78 -40.63
C HIS A 1137 -2.22 -7.01 -41.68
N ASP A 1138 -2.03 -6.10 -42.65
CA ASP A 1138 -0.98 -6.23 -43.67
C ASP A 1138 0.43 -6.02 -43.09
N VAL A 1139 0.52 -5.32 -41.97
CA VAL A 1139 1.78 -5.15 -41.23
C VAL A 1139 2.16 -6.44 -40.49
N VAL A 1140 1.22 -7.00 -39.73
CA VAL A 1140 1.42 -8.30 -39.05
C VAL A 1140 1.70 -9.41 -40.07
N ALA A 1141 1.11 -9.33 -41.26
CA ALA A 1141 1.41 -10.25 -42.35
C ALA A 1141 2.89 -10.18 -42.78
N ASP A 1142 3.47 -8.99 -42.89
CA ASP A 1142 4.88 -8.80 -43.21
C ASP A 1142 5.81 -9.34 -42.11
N ASP A 1143 5.44 -9.19 -40.83
CA ASP A 1143 6.18 -9.80 -39.72
C ASP A 1143 6.17 -11.34 -39.78
N LEU A 1144 5.02 -11.95 -40.05
CA LEU A 1144 4.94 -13.40 -40.21
C LEU A 1144 5.76 -13.88 -41.42
N ILE A 1145 5.77 -13.11 -42.52
CA ILE A 1145 6.59 -13.41 -43.70
C ILE A 1145 8.08 -13.37 -43.34
N HIS A 1146 8.51 -12.35 -42.59
CA HIS A 1146 9.87 -12.24 -42.07
C HIS A 1146 10.25 -13.50 -41.27
N GLU A 1147 9.44 -13.90 -40.29
CA GLU A 1147 9.75 -15.07 -39.44
C GLU A 1147 9.86 -16.36 -40.27
N LEU A 1148 8.99 -16.58 -41.25
CA LEU A 1148 9.01 -17.80 -42.06
C LEU A 1148 10.19 -17.88 -43.04
N PHE A 1149 10.82 -16.76 -43.39
CA PHE A 1149 12.07 -16.78 -44.17
C PHE A 1149 13.23 -17.43 -43.39
N HIS A 1150 13.26 -17.35 -42.05
CA HIS A 1150 14.29 -18.03 -41.24
C HIS A 1150 14.25 -19.56 -41.40
N GLY A 1151 13.08 -20.13 -41.70
CA GLY A 1151 12.92 -21.56 -41.92
C GLY A 1151 13.42 -22.00 -43.29
N SER A 1152 12.75 -21.57 -44.34
CA SER A 1152 12.98 -22.11 -45.70
C SER A 1152 14.17 -21.53 -46.42
N ALA A 1153 14.46 -20.24 -46.21
CA ALA A 1153 15.62 -19.57 -46.79
C ALA A 1153 16.86 -19.61 -45.87
N GLN A 1154 16.72 -20.15 -44.64
CA GLN A 1154 17.78 -20.24 -43.62
C GLN A 1154 18.44 -18.88 -43.34
N THR A 1155 17.64 -17.82 -43.31
CA THR A 1155 18.11 -16.45 -43.14
C THR A 1155 18.58 -16.16 -41.71
N VAL A 1156 19.43 -15.15 -41.60
CA VAL A 1156 19.87 -14.48 -40.39
C VAL A 1156 19.34 -13.04 -40.36
N ASP A 1157 19.46 -12.37 -39.22
CA ASP A 1157 19.14 -10.95 -39.10
C ASP A 1157 20.39 -10.09 -38.96
N VAL A 1158 20.69 -9.34 -40.01
CA VAL A 1158 21.92 -8.54 -40.16
C VAL A 1158 21.61 -7.06 -40.27
N GLY A 1159 20.55 -6.70 -41.00
CA GLY A 1159 20.03 -5.34 -41.11
C GLY A 1159 18.51 -5.33 -40.97
N TYR A 1160 17.96 -4.24 -40.43
CA TYR A 1160 16.53 -4.08 -40.20
C TYR A 1160 16.01 -2.79 -40.83
N ALA A 1161 14.82 -2.86 -41.42
CA ALA A 1161 13.94 -1.71 -41.60
C ALA A 1161 13.20 -1.44 -40.29
N THR A 1162 13.21 -0.19 -39.82
CA THR A 1162 12.59 0.19 -38.54
C THR A 1162 11.49 1.21 -38.76
N ASP A 1163 10.45 1.15 -37.93
CA ASP A 1163 9.38 2.13 -38.00
C ASP A 1163 9.87 3.51 -37.52
N THR A 1164 9.55 4.52 -38.33
CA THR A 1164 9.96 5.91 -38.11
C THR A 1164 8.98 6.69 -37.24
N GLU A 1165 7.77 6.17 -37.09
CA GLU A 1165 6.69 6.73 -36.28
C GLU A 1165 6.03 5.63 -35.46
N TYR A 1166 5.65 5.95 -34.23
CA TYR A 1166 4.95 4.99 -33.37
C TYR A 1166 3.46 4.93 -33.65
N THR A 1167 2.88 5.86 -34.42
CA THR A 1167 1.47 5.82 -34.86
C THR A 1167 1.35 6.22 -36.31
N SER A 1168 0.51 5.52 -37.07
CA SER A 1168 0.21 5.89 -38.45
C SER A 1168 -1.18 5.47 -38.90
N THR A 1169 -1.87 6.38 -39.58
CA THR A 1169 -3.17 6.12 -40.24
C THR A 1169 -3.06 6.13 -41.76
N THR A 1170 -1.89 6.45 -42.31
CA THR A 1170 -1.66 6.62 -43.76
C THR A 1170 -0.81 5.51 -44.39
N GLY A 1171 -0.48 4.47 -43.61
CA GLY A 1171 0.39 3.34 -43.97
C GLY A 1171 1.68 3.31 -43.17
N GLN A 1172 2.29 2.13 -43.04
CA GLN A 1172 3.52 1.92 -42.30
C GLN A 1172 4.71 2.64 -42.92
N ARG A 1173 5.42 3.47 -42.15
CA ARG A 1173 6.57 4.26 -42.61
C ARG A 1173 7.89 3.69 -42.07
N LEU A 1174 8.62 3.03 -42.96
CA LEU A 1174 9.84 2.29 -42.64
C LEU A 1174 11.08 3.03 -43.12
N ASP A 1175 12.08 3.18 -42.25
CA ASP A 1175 13.45 3.53 -42.64
C ASP A 1175 14.17 2.28 -43.14
N VAL A 1176 14.45 2.23 -44.45
CA VAL A 1176 15.12 1.10 -45.10
C VAL A 1176 16.60 1.32 -45.34
N ALA A 1177 17.19 2.42 -44.85
CA ALA A 1177 18.60 2.74 -45.04
C ALA A 1177 19.56 1.60 -44.64
N PRO A 1178 19.34 0.86 -43.52
CA PRO A 1178 20.22 -0.26 -43.16
C PRO A 1178 20.20 -1.39 -44.20
N LEU A 1179 19.05 -1.69 -44.81
CA LEU A 1179 18.90 -2.72 -45.83
C LEU A 1179 19.56 -2.31 -47.15
N LEU A 1180 19.43 -1.03 -47.52
CA LEU A 1180 20.12 -0.48 -48.70
C LEU A 1180 21.65 -0.48 -48.52
N ASN A 1181 22.13 -0.14 -47.33
CA ASN A 1181 23.54 -0.22 -46.99
C ASN A 1181 24.07 -1.66 -46.98
N LEU A 1182 23.25 -2.63 -46.58
CA LEU A 1182 23.60 -4.06 -46.67
C LEU A 1182 23.76 -4.48 -48.14
N ALA A 1183 22.80 -4.10 -48.98
CA ALA A 1183 22.82 -4.39 -50.42
C ALA A 1183 23.98 -3.72 -51.18
N SER A 1184 24.52 -2.60 -50.66
CA SER A 1184 25.68 -1.91 -51.23
C SER A 1184 27.02 -2.29 -50.59
N GLY A 1185 27.04 -3.24 -49.63
CA GLY A 1185 28.27 -3.63 -48.92
C GLY A 1185 28.83 -2.52 -48.02
N SER A 1186 27.98 -1.60 -47.59
CA SER A 1186 28.32 -0.40 -46.81
C SER A 1186 27.79 -0.44 -45.38
N LEU A 1187 27.10 -1.52 -44.98
CA LEU A 1187 26.64 -1.72 -43.60
C LEU A 1187 27.79 -2.22 -42.72
N ALA A 1188 28.10 -1.49 -41.65
CA ALA A 1188 29.23 -1.80 -40.77
C ALA A 1188 28.97 -3.02 -39.86
N LEU A 1189 30.00 -3.84 -39.63
CA LEU A 1189 29.95 -4.97 -38.70
C LEU A 1189 29.82 -4.51 -37.24
N ALA A 1190 28.78 -5.00 -36.56
CA ALA A 1190 28.55 -4.69 -35.15
C ALA A 1190 29.70 -5.20 -34.26
N GLY A 1191 30.42 -4.27 -33.61
CA GLY A 1191 31.51 -4.61 -32.66
C GLY A 1191 32.92 -4.67 -33.26
N ALA A 1192 33.12 -4.25 -34.51
CA ALA A 1192 34.46 -4.16 -35.10
C ALA A 1192 35.33 -3.11 -34.39
N VAL A 1193 36.55 -3.52 -34.01
CA VAL A 1193 37.56 -2.67 -33.34
C VAL A 1193 38.14 -1.61 -34.29
N SER A 1194 37.97 -1.78 -35.60
CA SER A 1194 38.37 -0.85 -36.66
C SER A 1194 37.16 -0.43 -37.52
N SER A 1195 37.12 0.84 -37.92
CA SER A 1195 36.04 1.49 -38.65
C SER A 1195 35.93 1.11 -40.14
N TYR A 1196 36.42 -0.07 -40.55
CA TYR A 1196 36.57 -0.44 -41.97
C TYR A 1196 36.06 -1.85 -42.32
N SER A 1197 35.35 -2.53 -41.42
CA SER A 1197 34.78 -3.86 -41.68
C SER A 1197 33.28 -3.75 -41.97
N PHE A 1198 32.87 -4.13 -43.18
CA PHE A 1198 31.49 -4.08 -43.67
C PHE A 1198 30.97 -5.49 -43.98
N HIS A 1199 29.66 -5.65 -43.97
CA HIS A 1199 28.98 -6.88 -44.40
C HIS A 1199 29.13 -7.10 -45.90
N GLU A 1200 29.21 -8.36 -46.32
CA GLU A 1200 29.29 -8.71 -47.73
C GLU A 1200 27.94 -8.51 -48.43
N VAL A 1201 27.95 -8.07 -49.70
CA VAL A 1201 26.71 -7.84 -50.48
C VAL A 1201 25.85 -9.11 -50.57
N SER A 1202 26.48 -10.29 -50.57
CA SER A 1202 25.76 -11.57 -50.60
C SER A 1202 24.86 -11.81 -49.39
N GLU A 1203 25.17 -11.19 -48.24
CA GLU A 1203 24.37 -11.32 -47.01
C GLU A 1203 22.98 -10.69 -47.16
N ALA A 1204 22.74 -9.83 -48.16
CA ALA A 1204 21.41 -9.30 -48.44
C ALA A 1204 20.38 -10.39 -48.80
N PHE A 1205 20.81 -11.48 -49.45
CA PHE A 1205 19.96 -12.65 -49.72
C PHE A 1205 19.79 -13.59 -48.51
N GLU A 1206 20.64 -13.42 -47.50
CA GLU A 1206 20.61 -14.19 -46.25
C GLU A 1206 19.89 -13.40 -45.15
N ASN A 1207 19.45 -12.16 -45.42
CA ASN A 1207 18.75 -11.31 -44.47
C ASN A 1207 17.22 -11.43 -44.60
N ALA A 1208 16.54 -11.85 -43.53
CA ALA A 1208 15.10 -12.09 -43.54
C ALA A 1208 14.29 -10.82 -43.89
N ASP A 1209 14.71 -9.69 -43.32
CA ASP A 1209 14.01 -8.41 -43.48
C ASP A 1209 14.13 -7.83 -44.90
N THR A 1210 15.26 -8.10 -45.59
CA THR A 1210 15.43 -7.75 -47.01
C THR A 1210 14.44 -8.52 -47.88
N LEU A 1211 14.25 -9.81 -47.62
CA LEU A 1211 13.30 -10.66 -48.34
C LEU A 1211 11.84 -10.27 -48.04
N ALA A 1212 11.52 -9.96 -46.78
CA ALA A 1212 10.20 -9.47 -46.38
C ALA A 1212 9.86 -8.13 -47.04
N LEU A 1213 10.79 -7.17 -47.03
CA LEU A 1213 10.65 -5.88 -47.73
C LEU A 1213 10.45 -6.06 -49.23
N ALA A 1214 11.24 -6.92 -49.88
CA ALA A 1214 11.09 -7.22 -51.30
C ALA A 1214 9.70 -7.81 -51.60
N THR A 1215 9.23 -8.75 -50.77
CA THR A 1215 7.90 -9.36 -50.90
C THR A 1215 6.80 -8.31 -50.78
N SER A 1216 6.89 -7.41 -49.79
CA SER A 1216 5.89 -6.37 -49.56
C SER A 1216 5.87 -5.33 -50.68
N LEU A 1217 7.02 -4.89 -51.19
CA LEU A 1217 7.10 -4.00 -52.36
C LEU A 1217 6.55 -4.64 -53.63
N LEU A 1218 6.85 -5.93 -53.89
CA LEU A 1218 6.30 -6.66 -55.04
C LEU A 1218 4.78 -6.83 -54.94
N SER A 1219 4.25 -7.10 -53.74
CA SER A 1219 2.80 -7.12 -53.51
C SER A 1219 2.18 -5.73 -53.66
N GLN A 1220 2.85 -4.68 -53.17
CA GLN A 1220 2.43 -3.29 -53.35
C GLN A 1220 2.39 -2.92 -54.83
N ARG A 1221 3.31 -3.41 -55.67
CA ARG A 1221 3.23 -3.20 -57.13
C ARG A 1221 1.94 -3.77 -57.75
N ALA A 1222 1.43 -4.87 -57.22
CA ALA A 1222 0.17 -5.48 -57.68
C ALA A 1222 -1.06 -4.71 -57.20
N THR A 1223 -1.00 -4.16 -55.98
CA THR A 1223 -2.17 -3.65 -55.25
C THR A 1223 -2.28 -2.12 -55.19
N ASP A 1224 -1.14 -1.41 -55.22
CA ASP A 1224 -1.02 0.06 -55.20
C ASP A 1224 0.25 0.49 -55.96
N LYS A 1225 0.15 0.52 -57.29
CA LYS A 1225 1.27 0.89 -58.18
C LYS A 1225 1.80 2.29 -57.90
N ASP A 1226 0.94 3.26 -57.59
CA ASP A 1226 1.35 4.65 -57.39
C ASP A 1226 2.26 4.80 -56.17
N THR A 1227 1.93 4.12 -55.07
CA THR A 1227 2.78 4.13 -53.87
C THR A 1227 4.07 3.34 -54.09
N PHE A 1228 4.03 2.22 -54.82
CA PHE A 1228 5.25 1.52 -55.23
C PHE A 1228 6.20 2.42 -56.04
N ASP A 1229 5.69 3.11 -57.06
CA ASP A 1229 6.50 3.99 -57.92
C ASP A 1229 7.12 5.16 -57.12
N ARG A 1230 6.39 5.70 -56.15
CA ARG A 1230 6.91 6.71 -55.19
C ARG A 1230 8.02 6.14 -54.31
N ASN A 1231 7.81 4.96 -53.70
CA ASN A 1231 8.82 4.32 -52.86
C ASN A 1231 10.10 4.02 -53.64
N MET A 1232 9.98 3.49 -54.86
CA MET A 1232 11.13 3.23 -55.72
C MET A 1232 11.86 4.51 -56.12
N THR A 1233 11.16 5.64 -56.26
CA THR A 1233 11.78 6.94 -56.50
C THR A 1233 12.61 7.38 -55.28
N ILE A 1234 12.06 7.29 -54.07
CA ILE A 1234 12.76 7.63 -52.82
C ILE A 1234 14.03 6.80 -52.64
N ILE A 1235 13.92 5.48 -52.80
CA ILE A 1235 15.05 4.55 -52.68
C ILE A 1235 16.15 4.90 -53.67
N ARG A 1236 15.79 5.16 -54.93
CA ARG A 1236 16.76 5.50 -55.98
C ARG A 1236 17.44 6.83 -55.71
N SER A 1237 16.69 7.87 -55.33
CA SER A 1237 17.27 9.17 -54.99
C SER A 1237 18.27 9.07 -53.83
N ALA A 1238 18.00 8.23 -52.83
CA ALA A 1238 18.94 7.99 -51.73
C ALA A 1238 20.21 7.26 -52.17
N LEU A 1239 20.08 6.22 -52.99
CA LEU A 1239 21.22 5.46 -53.56
C LEU A 1239 22.07 6.32 -54.49
N ASP A 1240 21.46 7.15 -55.33
CA ASP A 1240 22.16 8.05 -56.24
C ASP A 1240 22.91 9.15 -55.46
N ALA A 1241 22.28 9.70 -54.40
CA ALA A 1241 22.90 10.71 -53.54
C ALA A 1241 24.05 10.16 -52.68
N SER A 1242 24.04 8.87 -52.33
CA SER A 1242 25.10 8.26 -51.53
C SER A 1242 26.40 8.04 -52.31
N GLY A 1243 26.33 7.94 -53.65
CA GLY A 1243 27.48 7.74 -54.52
C GLY A 1243 28.31 6.50 -54.19
N GLY A 1244 27.66 5.43 -53.68
CA GLY A 1244 28.32 4.19 -53.26
C GLY A 1244 28.96 4.24 -51.86
N LYS A 1245 28.67 5.28 -51.07
CA LYS A 1245 29.02 5.35 -49.64
C LYS A 1245 27.82 4.94 -48.76
N ALA A 1246 28.08 4.68 -47.49
CA ALA A 1246 27.03 4.40 -46.51
C ALA A 1246 26.03 5.57 -46.41
N ILE A 1247 24.75 5.24 -46.53
CA ILE A 1247 23.62 6.15 -46.32
C ILE A 1247 23.47 6.38 -44.81
N VAL A 1248 23.68 7.62 -44.38
CA VAL A 1248 23.63 8.01 -42.95
C VAL A 1248 22.27 8.61 -42.57
N GLN A 1249 21.51 9.12 -43.55
CA GLN A 1249 20.19 9.71 -43.35
C GLN A 1249 19.08 8.66 -43.53
N PRO A 1250 17.98 8.73 -42.77
CA PRO A 1250 16.85 7.81 -42.93
C PRO A 1250 16.28 7.82 -44.36
N VAL A 1251 16.02 6.64 -44.91
CA VAL A 1251 15.35 6.46 -46.21
C VAL A 1251 13.95 5.93 -45.96
N VAL A 1252 13.00 6.84 -45.83
CA VAL A 1252 11.64 6.52 -45.36
C VAL A 1252 10.71 6.20 -46.53
N ILE A 1253 10.20 4.98 -46.58
CA ILE A 1253 9.20 4.52 -47.56
C ILE A 1253 7.86 4.22 -46.88
N THR A 1254 6.77 4.16 -47.65
CA THR A 1254 5.43 3.86 -47.12
C THR A 1254 4.90 2.53 -47.64
N LEU A 1255 4.72 1.56 -46.77
CA LEU A 1255 4.10 0.26 -47.04
C LEU A 1255 2.74 0.15 -46.34
N ASN A 1256 2.00 -0.92 -46.64
CA ASN A 1256 0.81 -1.32 -45.87
C ASN A 1256 -0.19 -0.17 -45.65
N LYS A 1257 -0.63 0.53 -46.69
CA LYS A 1257 -1.71 1.52 -46.55
C LYS A 1257 -3.01 0.81 -46.12
N PRO A 1258 -3.78 1.36 -45.15
CA PRO A 1258 -5.07 0.80 -44.80
C PRO A 1258 -5.96 0.72 -46.06
N ARG A 1259 -6.59 -0.43 -46.28
CA ARG A 1259 -7.50 -0.68 -47.40
C ARG A 1259 -8.87 -0.09 -47.14
#